data_AF-H1PKK4-F1
#
_entry.id   AF-H1PKK4-F1
#
_cell.length_a   1.000
_cell.length_b   1.000
_cell.length_c   1.000
_cell.angle_alpha   90.00
_cell.angle_beta   90.00
_cell.angle_gamma   90.00
#
_symmetry.space_group_name_H-M   'P 1'
#
loop_
_entity.id
_entity.type
_entity.pdbx_description
1 polymer ?
#
loop_
_entity_poly.entity_id
_entity_poly.type
_entity_poly.pdbx_seq_one_letter_code
_entity_poly.pdbx_strand_id
1 'polypeptide(L)'
;MKKMVCILIVLFVTVISIGNFFIRDGVFMNFFYKEFDVTVNLVTKPEYSSATIKNMEKIAEKHGISFMKEEHATMNGRYGGQVINIYLYLHEDKWFKLAFKNISIIGNNKGENSFDKVSSIDIATRKDIRIKRYSDIDRNLVNGDYHLKGTKSDIEKFVDDLNGSKKLNLDVKIVENPIIASDYTQKQFVLYISLVFILGLALLFCLIIYNGTISKELAISLLLGHKRMYLCNGKIMNLMWLPATLSVVIQVLILYILVKPDTFSGFIFSIKKDIAITILIFVCIFTAEFILLFIKVKNVNVLTYLKGYRKYFNKSLYVFRTLSVILTMSMVLICAFGFEEYIYLRGYINIWEKSSNYANIACAWPQSYIKDNSKFQEVVVPKLNNLWDKLDEEGAILFLAPDISGNEIAEDEQYLNSREFRGNYAYINSNYLNLAGIRDINGDDIEKYKLKSNEWIVFVPENMKIRDFDKKMTHKSHITQSVNKRNITEKYVFVKRNQRVFSFDISKGVDNVGFQNIVLILIDGKEVLPDQSIKLPSLVNGNFHPYIDNPKKAYDSIKKIISSTHSDAFILYVNSVYSEVNWVVNERRIEAMVYAIGVLLSLIISITILKIDMETYFYSNGQRIYVSNLLGYKFVDIHRKQIIKNVSSYLIGILVTIWFIVKSLSYSSVWSLYNLVEAIVICICCCLTCFLLETFKLYNSDACIVHKLKEGC
;
A
#
# COMPACT_ATOMS: atom_id res chain seq x y z
N MET A 1 -5.15 -18.92 -29.00
CA MET A 1 -4.44 -19.45 -27.81
C MET A 1 -2.96 -19.08 -27.77
N LYS A 2 -2.11 -19.45 -28.74
CA LYS A 2 -0.68 -19.09 -28.73
C LYS A 2 -0.39 -17.61 -28.42
N LYS A 3 -1.03 -16.69 -29.17
CA LYS A 3 -0.89 -15.23 -28.95
C LYS A 3 -1.28 -14.79 -27.53
N MET A 4 -2.38 -15.33 -26.99
CA MET A 4 -2.84 -15.03 -25.63
C MET A 4 -1.85 -15.53 -24.57
N VAL A 5 -1.29 -16.73 -24.75
CA VAL A 5 -0.25 -17.27 -23.88
C VAL A 5 0.98 -16.35 -23.91
N CYS A 6 1.44 -15.93 -25.09
CA CYS A 6 2.58 -15.02 -25.19
C CYS A 6 2.31 -13.68 -24.46
N ILE A 7 1.14 -13.07 -24.66
CA ILE A 7 0.75 -11.81 -23.99
C ILE A 7 0.72 -11.99 -22.46
N LEU A 8 0.12 -13.08 -21.97
CA LEU A 8 0.03 -13.37 -20.54
C LEU A 8 1.40 -13.62 -19.91
N ILE A 9 2.30 -14.33 -20.59
CA ILE A 9 3.69 -14.50 -20.12
C ILE A 9 4.36 -13.13 -19.99
N VAL A 10 4.19 -12.25 -20.97
CA VAL A 10 4.79 -10.91 -20.94
C VAL A 10 4.25 -10.09 -19.77
N LEU A 11 2.94 -10.04 -19.60
CA LEU A 11 2.29 -9.33 -18.50
C LEU A 11 2.68 -9.89 -17.12
N PHE A 12 2.62 -11.22 -16.96
CA PHE A 12 2.93 -11.89 -15.70
C PHE A 12 4.36 -11.61 -15.24
N VAL A 13 5.32 -11.77 -16.15
CA VAL A 13 6.73 -11.53 -15.86
C VAL A 13 7.00 -10.05 -15.57
N THR A 14 6.40 -9.15 -16.36
CA THR A 14 6.56 -7.71 -16.19
C THR A 14 6.04 -7.25 -14.82
N VAL A 15 4.84 -7.71 -14.42
CA VAL A 15 4.23 -7.37 -13.14
C VAL A 15 5.07 -7.86 -11.97
N ILE A 16 5.54 -9.13 -12.01
CA ILE A 16 6.39 -9.66 -10.94
C ILE A 16 7.70 -8.88 -10.82
N SER A 17 8.31 -8.58 -11.96
CA SER A 17 9.58 -7.85 -11.99
C SER A 17 9.44 -6.44 -11.40
N ILE A 18 8.41 -5.70 -11.82
CA ILE A 18 8.13 -4.36 -11.32
C ILE A 18 7.81 -4.42 -9.82
N GLY A 19 6.96 -5.34 -9.37
CA GLY A 19 6.62 -5.43 -7.95
C GLY A 19 7.82 -5.81 -7.07
N ASN A 20 8.70 -6.69 -7.55
CA ASN A 20 9.95 -6.99 -6.86
C ASN A 20 10.86 -5.74 -6.73
N PHE A 21 10.92 -4.91 -7.77
CA PHE A 21 11.63 -3.64 -7.72
C PHE A 21 11.03 -2.71 -6.65
N PHE A 22 9.70 -2.54 -6.61
CA PHE A 22 9.03 -1.71 -5.60
C PHE A 22 9.24 -2.21 -4.17
N ILE A 23 9.19 -3.52 -3.94
CA ILE A 23 9.47 -4.11 -2.62
C ILE A 23 10.89 -3.78 -2.18
N ARG A 24 11.88 -3.92 -3.07
CA ARG A 24 13.28 -3.60 -2.74
C ARG A 24 13.51 -2.11 -2.55
N ASP A 25 12.88 -1.27 -3.38
CA ASP A 25 12.91 0.19 -3.27
C ASP A 25 12.33 0.67 -1.92
N GLY A 26 11.27 0.01 -1.43
CA GLY A 26 10.65 0.30 -0.13
C GLY A 26 11.55 0.03 1.08
N VAL A 27 12.54 -0.87 0.95
CA VAL A 27 13.57 -1.15 1.98
C VAL A 27 14.97 -0.77 1.49
N PHE A 28 15.06 0.25 0.65
CA PHE A 28 16.30 0.64 -0.03
C PHE A 28 17.50 0.80 0.89
N MET A 29 17.34 1.36 2.10
CA MET A 29 18.47 1.61 3.02
C MET A 29 19.20 0.34 3.47
N ASN A 30 18.56 -0.84 3.39
CA ASN A 30 19.24 -2.13 3.55
C ASN A 30 20.41 -2.32 2.58
N PHE A 31 20.41 -1.64 1.44
CA PHE A 31 21.53 -1.63 0.50
C PHE A 31 22.80 -1.08 1.14
N PHE A 32 22.71 -0.01 1.92
CA PHE A 32 23.84 0.55 2.62
C PHE A 32 24.12 -0.21 3.93
N TYR A 33 23.11 -0.44 4.75
CA TYR A 33 23.27 -0.99 6.11
C TYR A 33 23.95 -2.35 6.17
N LYS A 34 23.80 -3.19 5.13
CA LYS A 34 24.44 -4.50 5.07
C LYS A 34 25.97 -4.46 4.99
N GLU A 35 26.53 -3.35 4.53
CA GLU A 35 27.98 -3.20 4.38
C GLU A 35 28.63 -2.59 5.64
N PHE A 36 27.83 -1.99 6.53
CA PHE A 36 28.27 -1.46 7.83
C PHE A 36 28.12 -2.51 8.94
N ASP A 37 28.96 -2.43 9.95
CA ASP A 37 29.11 -3.47 10.97
C ASP A 37 28.23 -3.22 12.21
N VAL A 38 28.13 -1.96 12.66
CA VAL A 38 27.42 -1.58 13.90
C VAL A 38 26.67 -0.26 13.74
N THR A 39 25.48 -0.15 14.33
CA THR A 39 24.75 1.12 14.47
C THR A 39 24.96 1.71 15.86
N VAL A 40 25.25 3.00 15.92
CA VAL A 40 25.46 3.75 17.16
C VAL A 40 24.56 4.99 17.16
N ASN A 41 23.86 5.22 18.26
CA ASN A 41 23.09 6.43 18.49
C ASN A 41 23.97 7.47 19.19
N LEU A 42 24.04 8.67 18.61
CA LEU A 42 24.79 9.80 19.15
C LEU A 42 23.83 10.93 19.55
N VAL A 43 24.05 11.46 20.74
CA VAL A 43 23.29 12.60 21.28
C VAL A 43 24.26 13.64 21.82
N THR A 44 24.12 14.87 21.32
CA THR A 44 24.85 16.06 21.79
C THR A 44 23.89 17.24 21.97
N LYS A 45 24.27 18.20 22.82
CA LYS A 45 23.52 19.45 22.97
C LYS A 45 23.78 20.35 21.74
N PRO A 46 22.80 21.16 21.29
CA PRO A 46 22.95 21.99 20.09
C PRO A 46 24.17 22.92 20.09
N GLU A 47 24.56 23.42 21.27
CA GLU A 47 25.71 24.30 21.47
C GLU A 47 27.06 23.63 21.11
N TYR A 48 27.15 22.31 21.26
CA TYR A 48 28.37 21.55 20.99
C TYR A 48 28.40 20.90 19.60
N SER A 49 27.29 20.92 18.84
CA SER A 49 27.17 20.25 17.53
C SER A 49 28.34 20.53 16.58
N SER A 50 28.81 21.77 16.49
CA SER A 50 29.92 22.13 15.59
C SER A 50 31.25 21.50 16.00
N ALA A 51 31.50 21.39 17.31
CA ALA A 51 32.69 20.75 17.85
C ALA A 51 32.58 19.22 17.74
N THR A 52 31.37 18.69 17.90
CA THR A 52 31.07 17.27 17.73
C THR A 52 31.37 16.80 16.30
N ILE A 53 30.92 17.53 15.26
CA ILE A 53 31.21 17.18 13.85
C ILE A 53 32.72 17.03 13.62
N LYS A 54 33.52 18.02 14.04
CA LYS A 54 34.98 18.01 13.84
C LYS A 54 35.67 16.90 14.64
N ASN A 55 35.25 16.67 15.89
CA ASN A 55 35.87 15.64 16.72
C ASN A 55 35.50 14.23 16.26
N MET A 56 34.32 14.05 15.66
CA MET A 56 33.89 12.75 15.16
C MET A 56 34.77 12.26 14.01
N GLU A 57 35.11 13.13 13.05
CA GLU A 57 36.07 12.79 11.97
C GLU A 57 37.44 12.45 12.55
N LYS A 58 37.96 13.28 13.48
CA LYS A 58 39.28 13.06 14.09
C LYS A 58 39.40 11.77 14.91
N ILE A 59 38.37 11.44 15.69
CA ILE A 59 38.36 10.21 16.50
C ILE A 59 38.14 8.99 15.60
N ALA A 60 37.34 9.13 14.53
CA ALA A 60 37.17 8.06 13.54
C ALA A 60 38.50 7.75 12.83
N GLU A 61 39.27 8.78 12.46
CA GLU A 61 40.60 8.63 11.87
C GLU A 61 41.56 7.89 12.80
N LYS A 62 41.56 8.24 14.10
CA LYS A 62 42.41 7.59 15.12
C LYS A 62 42.17 6.09 15.22
N HIS A 63 40.93 5.64 15.04
CA HIS A 63 40.52 4.24 15.21
C HIS A 63 40.27 3.52 13.87
N GLY A 64 40.57 4.16 12.74
CA GLY A 64 40.40 3.56 11.41
C GLY A 64 38.94 3.27 11.04
N ILE A 65 38.01 4.08 11.52
CA ILE A 65 36.56 3.86 11.38
C ILE A 65 36.01 4.69 10.24
N SER A 66 35.17 4.07 9.41
CA SER A 66 34.33 4.80 8.46
C SER A 66 32.90 4.84 8.98
N PHE A 67 32.15 5.91 8.70
CA PHE A 67 30.78 6.00 9.13
C PHE A 67 29.91 6.76 8.15
N MET A 68 28.61 6.48 8.20
CA MET A 68 27.62 7.26 7.51
C MET A 68 26.47 7.64 8.44
N LYS A 69 25.82 8.73 8.08
CA LYS A 69 24.58 9.16 8.68
C LYS A 69 23.56 9.46 7.60
N GLU A 70 22.37 8.91 7.74
CA GLU A 70 21.25 9.25 6.89
C GLU A 70 20.45 10.42 7.45
N GLU A 71 19.86 11.19 6.54
CA GLU A 71 18.84 12.18 6.82
C GLU A 71 17.80 12.14 5.70
N HIS A 72 16.55 11.98 6.08
CA HIS A 72 15.43 12.11 5.17
C HIS A 72 15.07 13.59 5.07
N ALA A 73 15.17 14.15 3.86
CA ALA A 73 14.72 15.51 3.66
C ALA A 73 13.21 15.58 3.90
N THR A 74 12.75 16.61 4.61
CA THR A 74 11.33 16.79 4.88
C THR A 74 10.56 16.93 3.56
N MET A 75 9.45 16.20 3.44
CA MET A 75 8.69 16.12 2.19
C MET A 75 7.40 16.95 2.19
N ASN A 76 7.04 17.44 1.01
CA ASN A 76 5.72 17.97 0.67
C ASN A 76 4.69 16.82 0.49
N GLY A 77 4.52 15.99 1.51
CA GLY A 77 3.60 14.85 1.54
C GLY A 77 4.29 13.48 1.52
N ARG A 78 3.54 12.45 1.91
CA ARG A 78 4.02 11.07 2.11
C ARG A 78 4.48 10.36 0.83
N TYR A 79 4.00 10.80 -0.34
CA TYR A 79 4.15 10.10 -1.62
C TYR A 79 5.04 10.83 -2.64
N GLY A 80 5.69 11.93 -2.23
CA GLY A 80 6.71 12.58 -3.05
C GLY A 80 7.93 11.66 -3.26
N GLY A 81 8.72 11.92 -4.30
CA GLY A 81 10.02 11.27 -4.45
C GLY A 81 10.89 11.56 -3.24
N GLN A 82 11.17 10.56 -2.42
CA GLN A 82 11.94 10.71 -1.20
C GLN A 82 13.37 11.13 -1.56
N VAL A 83 13.83 12.24 -0.97
CA VAL A 83 15.22 12.66 -1.03
C VAL A 83 15.92 12.17 0.23
N ILE A 84 16.98 11.37 0.06
CA ILE A 84 17.80 10.87 1.16
C ILE A 84 19.18 11.52 1.04
N ASN A 85 19.55 12.31 2.05
CA ASN A 85 20.91 12.78 2.20
C ASN A 85 21.70 11.76 3.01
N ILE A 86 22.85 11.33 2.49
CA ILE A 86 23.80 10.46 3.18
C ILE A 86 25.06 11.27 3.42
N TYR A 87 25.34 11.56 4.69
CA TYR A 87 26.56 12.23 5.12
C TYR A 87 27.62 11.17 5.40
N LEU A 88 28.68 11.15 4.60
CA LEU A 88 29.66 10.08 4.56
C LEU A 88 31.04 10.53 5.05
N TYR A 89 31.63 9.74 5.95
CA TYR A 89 33.03 9.78 6.32
C TYR A 89 33.69 8.44 5.99
N LEU A 90 34.74 8.48 5.18
CA LEU A 90 35.55 7.30 4.85
C LEU A 90 36.97 7.50 5.40
N HIS A 91 37.40 6.61 6.29
CA HIS A 91 38.82 6.51 6.65
C HIS A 91 39.65 6.07 5.43
N GLU A 92 39.16 5.07 4.70
CA GLU A 92 39.71 4.64 3.42
C GLU A 92 38.60 4.40 2.39
N ASP A 93 38.87 4.67 1.12
CA ASP A 93 37.89 4.60 0.04
C ASP A 93 37.80 3.22 -0.65
N LYS A 94 38.79 2.36 -0.41
CA LYS A 94 38.96 1.07 -1.12
C LYS A 94 37.84 0.10 -0.83
N TRP A 95 37.48 -0.12 0.44
CA TRP A 95 36.39 -1.01 0.81
C TRP A 95 35.06 -0.49 0.26
N PHE A 96 34.83 0.82 0.30
CA PHE A 96 33.60 1.45 -0.19
C PHE A 96 33.44 1.24 -1.70
N LYS A 97 34.51 1.48 -2.49
CA LYS A 97 34.52 1.21 -3.94
C LYS A 97 34.31 -0.26 -4.28
N LEU A 98 34.78 -1.18 -3.43
CA LEU A 98 34.58 -2.62 -3.60
C LEU A 98 33.14 -3.05 -3.30
N ALA A 99 32.57 -2.53 -2.21
CA ALA A 99 31.20 -2.81 -1.77
C ALA A 99 30.16 -2.17 -2.70
N PHE A 100 30.35 -0.90 -3.04
CA PHE A 100 29.41 -0.07 -3.79
C PHE A 100 29.88 0.23 -5.21
N LYS A 101 29.98 -0.81 -6.05
CA LYS A 101 30.37 -0.68 -7.47
C LYS A 101 29.46 0.23 -8.32
N ASN A 102 28.31 0.61 -7.79
CA ASN A 102 27.28 1.41 -8.47
C ASN A 102 27.38 2.89 -8.09
N ILE A 103 28.33 3.23 -7.22
CA ILE A 103 28.59 4.58 -6.74
C ILE A 103 30.05 4.88 -7.05
N SER A 104 30.26 5.84 -7.94
CA SER A 104 31.60 6.29 -8.28
C SER A 104 31.95 7.48 -7.38
N ILE A 105 33.03 7.37 -6.61
CA ILE A 105 33.48 8.44 -5.70
C ILE A 105 34.84 9.00 -6.11
N ILE A 106 35.02 10.30 -5.88
CA ILE A 106 36.29 11.00 -6.02
C ILE A 106 36.92 11.09 -4.63
N GLY A 107 38.13 10.56 -4.52
CA GLY A 107 38.87 10.54 -3.26
C GLY A 107 39.49 11.89 -2.93
N ASN A 108 39.64 12.18 -1.64
CA ASN A 108 40.34 13.34 -1.12
C ASN A 108 41.71 12.93 -0.58
N ASN A 109 42.79 13.36 -1.25
CA ASN A 109 44.15 13.01 -0.87
C ASN A 109 44.75 13.99 0.18
N LYS A 110 43.98 14.97 0.67
CA LYS A 110 44.49 16.07 1.50
C LYS A 110 43.74 16.28 2.84
N GLY A 111 42.70 15.51 3.13
CA GLY A 111 41.88 15.66 4.35
C GLY A 111 41.77 14.37 5.17
N GLU A 112 41.26 14.48 6.40
CA GLU A 112 40.96 13.33 7.29
C GLU A 112 39.89 12.42 6.67
N ASN A 113 38.92 12.99 5.96
CA ASN A 113 37.92 12.23 5.20
C ASN A 113 38.44 11.92 3.79
N SER A 114 38.65 10.64 3.48
CA SER A 114 39.09 10.19 2.15
C SER A 114 38.03 10.34 1.06
N PHE A 115 36.79 10.70 1.40
CA PHE A 115 35.71 11.03 0.46
C PHE A 115 35.63 12.54 0.18
N ASP A 116 35.67 12.96 -1.09
CA ASP A 116 35.42 14.36 -1.49
C ASP A 116 34.00 14.55 -2.05
N LYS A 117 33.67 13.85 -3.14
CA LYS A 117 32.38 13.98 -3.81
C LYS A 117 32.04 12.73 -4.61
N VAL A 118 30.76 12.61 -4.95
CA VAL A 118 30.28 11.58 -5.87
C VAL A 118 30.39 12.05 -7.32
N SER A 119 30.85 11.16 -8.20
CA SER A 119 30.88 11.38 -9.64
C SER A 119 29.70 10.75 -10.38
N SER A 120 29.16 9.61 -9.91
CA SER A 120 27.91 9.03 -10.42
C SER A 120 27.21 8.16 -9.39
N ILE A 121 25.87 8.15 -9.42
CA ILE A 121 25.01 7.28 -8.61
C ILE A 121 24.08 6.51 -9.54
N ASP A 122 24.38 5.23 -9.73
CA ASP A 122 23.61 4.39 -10.65
C ASP A 122 22.81 3.33 -9.91
N ILE A 123 22.17 3.66 -8.78
CA ILE A 123 21.49 2.67 -7.94
C ILE A 123 20.04 2.47 -8.38
N ALA A 124 19.54 1.22 -8.35
CA ALA A 124 18.18 0.88 -8.73
C ALA A 124 17.15 1.26 -7.65
N THR A 125 16.89 2.57 -7.50
CA THR A 125 15.87 3.15 -6.61
C THR A 125 15.16 4.33 -7.30
N ARG A 126 13.93 4.62 -6.88
CA ARG A 126 13.20 5.84 -7.30
C ARG A 126 13.52 7.05 -6.43
N LYS A 127 14.26 6.85 -5.34
CA LYS A 127 14.62 7.87 -4.37
C LYS A 127 15.78 8.70 -4.89
N ASP A 128 15.74 10.01 -4.63
CA ASP A 128 16.83 10.92 -4.96
C ASP A 128 17.89 10.80 -3.86
N ILE A 129 18.99 10.11 -4.15
CA ILE A 129 20.06 9.85 -3.19
C ILE A 129 21.16 10.89 -3.37
N ARG A 130 21.45 11.64 -2.30
CA ARG A 130 22.48 12.68 -2.29
C ARG A 130 23.53 12.33 -1.26
N ILE A 131 24.70 11.91 -1.72
CA ILE A 131 25.83 11.61 -0.81
C ILE A 131 26.72 12.85 -0.72
N LYS A 132 26.90 13.34 0.50
CA LYS A 132 27.68 14.53 0.83
C LYS A 132 28.76 14.18 1.86
N ARG A 133 29.77 15.03 2.01
CA ARG A 133 30.77 14.83 3.06
C ARG A 133 30.13 15.04 4.41
N TYR A 134 30.59 14.27 5.40
CA TYR A 134 30.09 14.43 6.76
C TYR A 134 30.32 15.85 7.31
N SER A 135 31.45 16.47 7.00
CA SER A 135 31.75 17.86 7.36
C SER A 135 30.74 18.90 6.85
N ASP A 136 29.93 18.58 5.83
CA ASP A 136 28.90 19.46 5.28
C ASP A 136 27.53 19.29 5.99
N ILE A 137 27.44 18.48 7.06
CA ILE A 137 26.20 18.27 7.82
C ILE A 137 25.75 19.51 8.59
N ASP A 138 24.43 19.77 8.60
CA ASP A 138 23.86 20.81 9.45
C ASP A 138 24.01 20.44 10.94
N ARG A 139 24.34 21.45 11.76
CA ARG A 139 24.48 21.36 13.21
C ARG A 139 23.23 20.79 13.90
N ASN A 140 22.06 21.02 13.33
CA ASN A 140 20.78 20.54 13.85
C ASN A 140 20.56 19.04 13.60
N LEU A 141 21.31 18.46 12.65
CA LEU A 141 21.14 17.08 12.23
C LEU A 141 22.15 16.15 12.89
N VAL A 142 23.13 16.62 13.65
CA VAL A 142 24.21 15.79 14.23
C VAL A 142 23.66 14.63 15.08
N ASN A 143 22.55 14.82 15.79
CA ASN A 143 21.97 13.79 16.66
C ASN A 143 21.25 12.69 15.87
N GLY A 144 21.32 11.45 16.36
CA GLY A 144 20.62 10.30 15.79
C GLY A 144 21.55 9.12 15.52
N ASP A 145 21.12 8.25 14.62
CA ASP A 145 21.81 7.00 14.34
C ASP A 145 22.93 7.18 13.30
N TYR A 146 24.05 6.53 13.57
CA TYR A 146 25.24 6.45 12.73
C TYR A 146 25.55 4.99 12.46
N HIS A 147 25.91 4.68 11.22
CA HIS A 147 26.31 3.33 10.81
C HIS A 147 27.81 3.31 10.63
N LEU A 148 28.49 2.45 11.37
CA LEU A 148 29.94 2.39 11.50
C LEU A 148 30.51 1.14 10.83
N LYS A 149 31.66 1.32 10.18
CA LYS A 149 32.48 0.27 9.60
C LYS A 149 33.81 0.22 10.34
N GLY A 150 34.17 -0.94 10.88
CA GLY A 150 35.38 -1.13 11.66
C GLY A 150 35.37 -2.43 12.45
N THR A 151 36.49 -2.78 13.09
CA THR A 151 36.51 -3.95 13.96
C THR A 151 35.73 -3.67 15.25
N LYS A 152 35.18 -4.71 15.88
CA LYS A 152 34.45 -4.58 17.13
C LYS A 152 35.25 -3.86 18.23
N SER A 153 36.55 -4.15 18.34
CA SER A 153 37.44 -3.52 19.32
C SER A 153 37.66 -2.03 19.03
N ASP A 154 37.78 -1.65 17.77
CA ASP A 154 37.99 -0.26 17.39
C ASP A 154 36.70 0.55 17.57
N ILE A 155 35.54 -0.03 17.26
CA ILE A 155 34.23 0.58 17.49
C ILE A 155 33.98 0.83 18.98
N GLU A 156 34.29 -0.14 19.85
CA GLU A 156 34.18 0.03 21.30
C GLU A 156 35.09 1.19 21.79
N LYS A 157 36.36 1.22 21.36
CA LYS A 157 37.29 2.32 21.70
C LYS A 157 36.83 3.68 21.17
N PHE A 158 36.23 3.71 19.98
CA PHE A 158 35.66 4.92 19.39
C PHE A 158 34.49 5.47 20.21
N VAL A 159 33.57 4.59 20.63
CA VAL A 159 32.46 4.95 21.51
C VAL A 159 32.98 5.45 22.86
N ASP A 160 33.98 4.78 23.44
CA ASP A 160 34.59 5.16 24.71
C ASP A 160 35.30 6.52 24.65
N ASP A 161 36.06 6.79 23.57
CA ASP A 161 36.74 8.08 23.37
C ASP A 161 35.74 9.23 23.13
N LEU A 162 34.63 8.96 22.43
CA LEU A 162 33.55 9.93 22.26
C LEU A 162 32.87 10.26 23.60
N ASN A 163 32.51 9.24 24.38
CA ASN A 163 31.90 9.42 25.70
C ASN A 163 32.88 10.04 26.72
N GLY A 164 34.17 9.71 26.63
CA GLY A 164 35.23 10.23 27.49
C GLY A 164 35.58 11.70 27.24
N SER A 165 35.11 12.28 26.14
CA SER A 165 35.32 13.68 25.78
C SER A 165 34.49 14.63 26.65
N LYS A 166 34.96 14.89 27.89
CA LYS A 166 34.30 15.76 28.89
C LYS A 166 33.87 17.16 28.39
N LYS A 167 34.47 17.66 27.30
CA LYS A 167 34.14 18.97 26.70
C LYS A 167 32.87 18.97 25.84
N LEU A 168 32.36 17.81 25.42
CA LEU A 168 31.31 17.71 24.39
C LEU A 168 29.97 17.16 24.90
N ASN A 169 29.93 16.69 26.15
CA ASN A 169 28.76 16.10 26.81
C ASN A 169 27.97 15.17 25.87
N LEU A 170 28.70 14.23 25.26
CA LEU A 170 28.16 13.25 24.33
C LEU A 170 27.60 12.06 25.11
N ASP A 171 26.45 11.55 24.67
CA ASP A 171 26.01 10.21 25.03
C ASP A 171 25.90 9.38 23.75
N VAL A 172 26.78 8.40 23.66
CA VAL A 172 26.96 7.53 22.50
C VAL A 172 26.69 6.09 22.94
N LYS A 173 25.68 5.46 22.35
CA LYS A 173 25.24 4.10 22.71
C LYS A 173 25.12 3.23 21.47
N ILE A 174 25.59 1.98 21.58
CA ILE A 174 25.39 0.97 20.54
C ILE A 174 23.90 0.58 20.51
N VAL A 175 23.30 0.56 19.32
CA VAL A 175 21.90 0.21 19.12
C VAL A 175 21.81 -1.27 18.79
N GLU A 176 21.17 -2.04 19.67
CA GLU A 176 20.86 -3.44 19.41
C GLU A 176 19.62 -3.54 18.50
N ASN A 177 19.76 -4.22 17.35
CA ASN A 177 18.71 -4.50 16.36
C ASN A 177 18.00 -3.25 15.80
N PRO A 178 18.63 -2.48 14.90
CA PRO A 178 17.97 -1.37 14.22
C PRO A 178 16.75 -1.87 13.41
N ILE A 179 15.59 -1.25 13.62
CA ILE A 179 14.38 -1.56 12.85
C ILE A 179 14.41 -0.76 11.56
N ILE A 180 14.36 -1.45 10.43
CA ILE A 180 14.31 -0.81 9.10
C ILE A 180 12.86 -0.84 8.65
N ALA A 181 12.20 0.31 8.73
CA ALA A 181 10.83 0.46 8.26
C ALA A 181 10.79 0.31 6.72
N SER A 182 9.77 -0.39 6.23
CA SER A 182 9.46 -0.48 4.80
C SER A 182 8.46 0.60 4.44
N ASP A 183 8.74 1.36 3.38
CA ASP A 183 7.77 2.32 2.82
C ASP A 183 6.57 1.61 2.17
N TYR A 184 6.73 0.33 1.86
CA TYR A 184 5.73 -0.50 1.23
C TYR A 184 4.69 -0.97 2.25
N THR A 185 3.42 -0.58 2.07
CA THR A 185 2.36 -0.92 3.02
C THR A 185 1.91 -2.38 2.87
N GLN A 186 1.41 -2.97 3.96
CA GLN A 186 0.86 -4.33 3.92
C GLN A 186 -0.28 -4.46 2.90
N LYS A 187 -1.11 -3.42 2.76
CA LYS A 187 -2.22 -3.37 1.80
C LYS A 187 -1.73 -3.42 0.35
N GLN A 188 -0.72 -2.63 0.01
CA GLN A 188 -0.07 -2.66 -1.32
C GLN A 188 0.56 -4.03 -1.60
N PHE A 189 1.16 -4.66 -0.59
CA PHE A 189 1.70 -6.01 -0.72
C PHE A 189 0.64 -7.05 -1.02
N VAL A 190 -0.47 -7.04 -0.27
CA VAL A 190 -1.60 -7.94 -0.53
C VAL A 190 -2.14 -7.75 -1.95
N LEU A 191 -2.38 -6.51 -2.37
CA LEU A 191 -2.88 -6.21 -3.73
C LEU A 191 -1.93 -6.72 -4.83
N TYR A 192 -0.63 -6.51 -4.66
CA TYR A 192 0.38 -7.00 -5.58
C TYR A 192 0.37 -8.53 -5.68
N ILE A 193 0.36 -9.23 -4.54
CA ILE A 193 0.31 -10.70 -4.51
C ILE A 193 -0.99 -11.22 -5.13
N SER A 194 -2.14 -10.58 -4.86
CA SER A 194 -3.42 -10.92 -5.48
C SER A 194 -3.38 -10.78 -7.01
N LEU A 195 -2.81 -9.68 -7.54
CA LEU A 195 -2.66 -9.47 -8.98
C LEU A 195 -1.77 -10.55 -9.62
N VAL A 196 -0.62 -10.84 -9.01
CA VAL A 196 0.29 -11.90 -9.48
C VAL A 196 -0.40 -13.26 -9.46
N PHE A 197 -1.15 -13.57 -8.41
CA PHE A 197 -1.90 -14.81 -8.28
C PHE A 197 -2.96 -14.97 -9.38
N ILE A 198 -3.75 -13.92 -9.66
CA ILE A 198 -4.76 -13.92 -10.73
C ILE A 198 -4.11 -14.16 -12.09
N LEU A 199 -3.01 -13.46 -12.40
CA LEU A 199 -2.27 -13.62 -13.65
C LEU A 199 -1.64 -15.02 -13.76
N GLY A 200 -1.12 -15.57 -12.66
CA GLY A 200 -0.54 -16.90 -12.60
C GLY A 200 -1.58 -18.00 -12.88
N LEU A 201 -2.76 -17.90 -12.27
CA LEU A 201 -3.88 -18.81 -12.57
C LEU A 201 -4.32 -18.72 -14.03
N ALA A 202 -4.44 -17.50 -14.56
CA ALA A 202 -4.81 -17.27 -15.96
C ALA A 202 -3.78 -17.86 -16.93
N LEU A 203 -2.49 -17.71 -16.62
CA LEU A 203 -1.40 -18.27 -17.40
C LEU A 203 -1.41 -19.80 -17.38
N LEU A 204 -1.48 -20.42 -16.20
CA LEU A 204 -1.54 -21.87 -16.04
C LEU A 204 -2.73 -22.46 -16.80
N PHE A 205 -3.89 -21.82 -16.69
CA PHE A 205 -5.07 -22.20 -17.45
C PHE A 205 -4.83 -22.12 -18.97
N CYS A 206 -4.25 -21.03 -19.46
CA CYS A 206 -3.98 -20.85 -20.88
C CYS A 206 -2.96 -21.88 -21.42
N LEU A 207 -1.96 -22.27 -20.63
CA LEU A 207 -1.01 -23.32 -20.97
C LEU A 207 -1.70 -24.69 -21.08
N ILE A 208 -2.58 -25.04 -20.14
CA ILE A 208 -3.35 -26.29 -20.20
C ILE A 208 -4.20 -26.37 -21.47
N ILE A 209 -4.92 -25.28 -21.81
CA ILE A 209 -5.75 -25.23 -23.01
C ILE A 209 -4.90 -25.29 -24.28
N TYR A 210 -3.81 -24.54 -24.34
CA TYR A 210 -2.89 -24.55 -25.47
C TYR A 210 -2.38 -25.98 -25.76
N ASN A 211 -1.92 -26.67 -24.73
CA ASN A 211 -1.52 -28.08 -24.80
C ASN A 211 -2.64 -29.02 -25.26
N GLY A 212 -3.89 -28.74 -24.85
CA GLY A 212 -5.07 -29.42 -25.36
C GLY A 212 -5.22 -29.28 -26.87
N THR A 213 -5.12 -28.06 -27.38
CA THR A 213 -5.32 -27.74 -28.81
C THR A 213 -4.24 -28.30 -29.73
N ILE A 214 -3.00 -28.43 -29.25
CA ILE A 214 -1.84 -28.88 -30.04
C ILE A 214 -1.81 -30.40 -30.30
N SER A 215 -2.65 -31.18 -29.62
CA SER A 215 -2.66 -32.64 -29.72
C SER A 215 -2.76 -33.19 -31.15
N LYS A 216 -3.52 -32.51 -32.04
CA LYS A 216 -3.66 -32.91 -33.45
C LYS A 216 -2.35 -32.69 -34.22
N GLU A 217 -1.72 -31.55 -33.99
CA GLU A 217 -0.46 -31.20 -34.63
C GLU A 217 0.67 -32.14 -34.17
N LEU A 218 0.69 -32.49 -32.89
CA LEU A 218 1.62 -33.49 -32.35
C LEU A 218 1.42 -34.87 -32.98
N ALA A 219 0.17 -35.32 -33.13
CA ALA A 219 -0.12 -36.62 -33.76
C ALA A 219 0.37 -36.68 -35.22
N ILE A 220 0.12 -35.62 -35.99
CA ILE A 220 0.60 -35.50 -37.39
C ILE A 220 2.14 -35.48 -37.43
N SER A 221 2.77 -34.72 -36.54
CA SER A 221 4.23 -34.61 -36.52
C SER A 221 4.91 -35.93 -36.13
N LEU A 222 4.30 -36.70 -35.22
CA LEU A 222 4.76 -38.05 -34.87
C LEU A 222 4.57 -39.05 -36.02
N LEU A 223 3.50 -38.91 -36.81
CA LEU A 223 3.30 -39.69 -38.05
C LEU A 223 4.40 -39.42 -39.08
N LEU A 224 4.82 -38.16 -39.20
CA LEU A 224 5.91 -37.74 -40.09
C LEU A 224 7.30 -38.16 -39.60
N GLY A 225 7.41 -38.93 -38.51
CA GLY A 225 8.66 -39.53 -38.03
C GLY A 225 9.52 -38.62 -37.13
N HIS A 226 9.02 -37.45 -36.71
CA HIS A 226 9.78 -36.58 -35.81
C HIS A 226 9.99 -37.21 -34.42
N LYS A 227 11.21 -37.08 -33.88
CA LYS A 227 11.52 -37.51 -32.50
C LYS A 227 10.73 -36.69 -31.48
N ARG A 228 10.17 -37.37 -30.47
CA ARG A 228 9.35 -36.77 -29.39
C ARG A 228 10.04 -35.60 -28.67
N MET A 229 11.30 -35.77 -28.30
CA MET A 229 12.07 -34.72 -27.59
C MET A 229 12.32 -33.48 -28.46
N TYR A 230 12.60 -33.70 -29.75
CA TYR A 230 12.80 -32.60 -30.69
C TYR A 230 11.52 -31.77 -30.88
N LEU A 231 10.36 -32.44 -30.95
CA LEU A 231 9.06 -31.79 -31.01
C LEU A 231 8.76 -30.95 -29.77
N CYS A 232 8.99 -31.48 -28.56
CA CYS A 232 8.81 -30.74 -27.32
C CYS A 232 9.65 -29.45 -27.32
N ASN A 233 10.95 -29.57 -27.57
CA ASN A 233 11.88 -28.44 -27.53
C ASN A 233 11.53 -27.38 -28.59
N GLY A 234 11.24 -27.79 -29.82
CA GLY A 234 10.87 -26.86 -30.89
C GLY A 234 9.58 -26.09 -30.59
N LYS A 235 8.58 -26.75 -29.99
CA LYS A 235 7.30 -26.13 -29.65
C LYS A 235 7.41 -25.12 -28.50
N ILE A 236 8.17 -25.46 -27.46
CA ILE A 236 8.39 -24.56 -26.32
C ILE A 236 9.21 -23.37 -26.75
N MET A 237 10.28 -23.59 -27.52
CA MET A 237 11.12 -22.49 -27.98
C MET A 237 10.32 -21.49 -28.81
N ASN A 238 9.45 -21.98 -29.71
CA ASN A 238 8.55 -21.13 -30.50
C ASN A 238 7.45 -20.43 -29.68
N LEU A 239 7.14 -20.93 -28.48
CA LEU A 239 6.21 -20.28 -27.55
C LEU A 239 6.90 -19.20 -26.70
N MET A 240 8.14 -19.47 -26.27
CA MET A 240 8.83 -18.72 -25.22
C MET A 240 9.79 -17.64 -25.71
N TRP A 241 10.44 -17.80 -26.86
CA TRP A 241 11.54 -16.91 -27.26
C TRP A 241 11.11 -15.43 -27.39
N LEU A 242 9.96 -15.20 -28.05
CA LEU A 242 9.40 -13.87 -28.27
C LEU A 242 8.93 -13.23 -26.95
N PRO A 243 8.10 -13.87 -26.12
CA PRO A 243 7.71 -13.26 -24.84
C PRO A 243 8.90 -13.09 -23.89
N ALA A 244 9.90 -13.97 -23.92
CA ALA A 244 11.11 -13.83 -23.11
C ALA A 244 11.90 -12.56 -23.45
N THR A 245 12.19 -12.36 -24.72
CA THR A 245 12.90 -11.16 -25.19
C THR A 245 12.09 -9.89 -24.94
N LEU A 246 10.79 -9.91 -25.23
CA LEU A 246 9.93 -8.74 -25.06
C LEU A 246 9.79 -8.33 -23.58
N SER A 247 9.64 -9.27 -22.65
CA SER A 247 9.55 -8.94 -21.22
C SER A 247 10.81 -8.28 -20.68
N VAL A 248 11.99 -8.76 -21.09
CA VAL A 248 13.27 -8.17 -20.65
C VAL A 248 13.39 -6.74 -21.16
N VAL A 249 13.05 -6.49 -22.43
CA VAL A 249 13.08 -5.14 -23.01
C VAL A 249 12.10 -4.20 -22.29
N ILE A 250 10.87 -4.64 -22.05
CA ILE A 250 9.86 -3.86 -21.34
C ILE A 250 10.30 -3.55 -19.90
N GLN A 251 10.82 -4.55 -19.18
CA GLN A 251 11.35 -4.38 -17.83
C GLN A 251 12.46 -3.33 -17.79
N VAL A 252 13.47 -3.45 -18.65
CA VAL A 252 14.60 -2.51 -18.69
C VAL A 252 14.10 -1.09 -18.97
N LEU A 253 13.17 -0.93 -19.92
CA LEU A 253 12.62 0.38 -20.28
C LEU A 253 11.82 1.01 -19.13
N ILE A 254 10.95 0.23 -18.47
CA ILE A 254 10.17 0.71 -17.33
C ILE A 254 11.09 1.10 -16.17
N LEU A 255 12.05 0.25 -15.82
CA LEU A 255 12.99 0.53 -14.73
C LEU A 255 13.88 1.74 -15.04
N TYR A 256 14.27 1.93 -16.29
CA TYR A 256 15.07 3.09 -16.70
C TYR A 256 14.30 4.40 -16.51
N ILE A 257 13.01 4.43 -16.86
CA ILE A 257 12.12 5.59 -16.66
C ILE A 257 11.90 5.88 -15.17
N LEU A 258 11.77 4.83 -14.34
CA LEU A 258 11.51 4.96 -12.91
C LEU A 258 12.75 5.42 -12.11
N VAL A 259 13.93 4.90 -12.45
CA VAL A 259 15.18 5.15 -11.72
C VAL A 259 15.88 6.44 -12.18
N LYS A 260 15.83 6.76 -13.48
CA LYS A 260 16.56 7.88 -14.09
C LYS A 260 18.07 7.89 -13.74
N PRO A 261 18.82 6.82 -14.10
CA PRO A 261 20.23 6.67 -13.75
C PRO A 261 21.14 7.65 -14.50
N ASP A 262 22.32 7.93 -13.94
CA ASP A 262 23.34 8.79 -14.56
C ASP A 262 23.98 8.13 -15.78
N THR A 263 24.23 6.82 -15.71
CA THR A 263 24.86 6.03 -16.78
C THR A 263 24.09 4.74 -17.09
N PHE A 264 24.02 4.38 -18.38
CA PHE A 264 23.35 3.15 -18.80
C PHE A 264 24.07 1.88 -18.32
N SER A 265 25.40 1.88 -18.31
CA SER A 265 26.18 0.72 -17.84
C SER A 265 26.04 0.47 -16.34
N GLY A 266 26.09 1.53 -15.53
CA GLY A 266 25.87 1.43 -14.08
C GLY A 266 24.45 0.94 -13.77
N PHE A 267 23.47 1.46 -14.51
CA PHE A 267 22.08 1.03 -14.40
C PHE A 267 21.88 -0.48 -14.64
N ILE A 268 22.42 -1.02 -15.75
CA ILE A 268 22.30 -2.46 -16.06
C ILE A 268 22.92 -3.31 -14.95
N PHE A 269 24.05 -2.90 -14.39
CA PHE A 269 24.66 -3.61 -13.27
C PHE A 269 23.79 -3.54 -12.01
N SER A 270 23.14 -2.42 -11.74
CA SER A 270 22.24 -2.26 -10.59
C SER A 270 20.99 -3.12 -10.68
N ILE A 271 20.40 -3.25 -11.86
CA ILE A 271 19.20 -4.10 -12.07
C ILE A 271 19.54 -5.57 -12.32
N LYS A 272 20.80 -6.00 -12.22
CA LYS A 272 21.22 -7.39 -12.48
C LYS A 272 20.43 -8.43 -11.67
N LYS A 273 20.08 -8.08 -10.42
CA LYS A 273 19.29 -8.96 -9.54
C LYS A 273 17.85 -9.08 -10.04
N ASP A 274 17.26 -8.00 -10.56
CA ASP A 274 15.92 -8.04 -11.15
C ASP A 274 15.91 -8.85 -12.44
N ILE A 275 16.93 -8.69 -13.28
CA ILE A 275 17.08 -9.50 -14.50
C ILE A 275 17.23 -10.98 -14.15
N ALA A 276 18.02 -11.31 -13.13
CA ALA A 276 18.20 -12.69 -12.67
C ALA A 276 16.88 -13.33 -12.19
N ILE A 277 16.06 -12.57 -11.45
CA ILE A 277 14.73 -13.04 -11.00
C ILE A 277 13.81 -13.26 -12.20
N THR A 278 13.79 -12.33 -13.17
CA THR A 278 13.03 -12.47 -14.42
C THR A 278 13.44 -13.75 -15.17
N ILE A 279 14.73 -14.02 -15.31
CA ILE A 279 15.24 -15.24 -15.95
C ILE A 279 14.79 -16.48 -15.17
N LEU A 280 14.84 -16.47 -13.84
CA LEU A 280 14.40 -17.58 -13.01
C LEU A 280 12.90 -17.88 -13.21
N ILE A 281 12.06 -16.84 -13.31
CA ILE A 281 10.63 -17.01 -13.61
C ILE A 281 10.44 -17.65 -14.99
N PHE A 282 11.19 -17.22 -16.00
CA PHE A 282 11.15 -17.85 -17.32
C PHE A 282 11.54 -19.32 -17.28
N VAL A 283 12.56 -19.69 -16.51
CA VAL A 283 12.95 -21.09 -16.31
C VAL A 283 11.80 -21.89 -15.66
N CYS A 284 11.10 -21.32 -14.67
CA CYS A 284 9.93 -21.96 -14.06
C CYS A 284 8.76 -22.16 -15.05
N ILE A 285 8.43 -21.14 -15.85
CA ILE A 285 7.37 -21.28 -16.86
C ILE A 285 7.79 -22.29 -17.95
N PHE A 286 9.06 -22.26 -18.36
CA PHE A 286 9.61 -23.20 -19.33
C PHE A 286 9.52 -24.64 -18.84
N THR A 287 9.92 -24.92 -17.59
CA THR A 287 9.86 -26.26 -17.01
C THR A 287 8.43 -26.75 -16.85
N ALA A 288 7.51 -25.89 -16.39
CA ALA A 288 6.09 -26.22 -16.28
C ALA A 288 5.49 -26.61 -17.65
N GLU A 289 5.72 -25.80 -18.69
CA GLU A 289 5.23 -26.08 -20.04
C GLU A 289 5.91 -27.31 -20.65
N PHE A 290 7.20 -27.53 -20.38
CA PHE A 290 7.92 -28.72 -20.80
C PHE A 290 7.29 -29.99 -20.23
N ILE A 291 6.97 -30.00 -18.93
CA ILE A 291 6.33 -31.13 -18.28
C ILE A 291 4.95 -31.39 -18.89
N LEU A 292 4.14 -30.34 -19.09
CA LEU A 292 2.81 -30.46 -19.69
C LEU A 292 2.86 -31.04 -21.11
N LEU A 293 3.75 -30.52 -21.97
CA LEU A 293 3.95 -31.02 -23.33
C LEU A 293 4.50 -32.45 -23.33
N PHE A 294 5.46 -32.76 -22.47
CA PHE A 294 6.07 -34.08 -22.40
C PHE A 294 5.05 -35.16 -22.00
N ILE A 295 4.25 -34.90 -20.96
CA ILE A 295 3.15 -35.78 -20.55
C ILE A 295 2.18 -35.97 -21.73
N LYS A 296 1.88 -34.89 -22.46
CA LYS A 296 0.95 -34.96 -23.57
C LYS A 296 1.49 -35.82 -24.71
N VAL A 297 2.72 -35.55 -25.16
CA VAL A 297 3.41 -36.25 -26.27
C VAL A 297 3.57 -37.73 -25.97
N LYS A 298 3.89 -38.10 -24.72
CA LYS A 298 4.01 -39.52 -24.30
C LYS A 298 2.69 -40.26 -24.46
N ASN A 299 1.57 -39.59 -24.20
CA ASN A 299 0.22 -40.16 -24.18
C ASN A 299 -0.55 -40.00 -25.50
N VAL A 300 0.05 -39.43 -26.56
CA VAL A 300 -0.60 -39.34 -27.88
C VAL A 300 -0.61 -40.73 -28.52
N ASN A 301 -1.80 -41.33 -28.61
CA ASN A 301 -2.00 -42.52 -29.44
C ASN A 301 -2.39 -42.10 -30.87
N VAL A 302 -1.41 -42.20 -31.76
CA VAL A 302 -1.51 -41.81 -33.18
C VAL A 302 -2.67 -42.52 -33.89
N LEU A 303 -2.89 -43.81 -33.59
CA LEU A 303 -3.92 -44.64 -34.22
C LEU A 303 -5.34 -44.13 -33.88
N THR A 304 -5.57 -43.70 -32.65
CA THR A 304 -6.86 -43.13 -32.24
C THR A 304 -7.13 -41.78 -32.88
N TYR A 305 -6.11 -40.97 -33.13
CA TYR A 305 -6.25 -39.69 -33.82
C TYR A 305 -6.54 -39.86 -35.31
N LEU A 306 -5.91 -40.84 -35.97
CA LEU A 306 -6.21 -41.21 -37.37
C LEU A 306 -7.65 -41.71 -37.54
N LYS A 307 -8.16 -42.46 -36.57
CA LYS A 307 -9.56 -42.95 -36.55
C LYS A 307 -10.58 -41.92 -36.04
N GLY A 308 -10.18 -40.67 -35.76
CA GLY A 308 -11.08 -39.61 -35.30
C GLY A 308 -11.57 -39.70 -33.84
N TYR A 309 -11.19 -40.76 -33.10
CA TYR A 309 -11.61 -40.98 -31.71
C TYR A 309 -10.71 -40.22 -30.72
N ARG A 310 -11.18 -39.10 -30.17
CA ARG A 310 -10.53 -38.43 -29.03
C ARG A 310 -11.03 -39.01 -27.71
N LYS A 311 -10.21 -39.83 -27.06
CA LYS A 311 -10.51 -40.38 -25.72
C LYS A 311 -10.09 -39.37 -24.63
N TYR A 312 -10.97 -39.17 -23.63
CA TYR A 312 -10.72 -38.51 -22.33
C TYR A 312 -10.77 -36.96 -22.18
N PHE A 313 -11.61 -36.21 -22.90
CA PHE A 313 -11.80 -34.77 -22.59
C PHE A 313 -13.02 -34.43 -21.70
N ASN A 314 -14.08 -35.25 -21.65
CA ASN A 314 -15.37 -34.79 -21.08
C ASN A 314 -15.43 -34.60 -19.55
N LYS A 315 -14.74 -35.44 -18.74
CA LYS A 315 -14.80 -35.33 -17.25
C LYS A 315 -13.94 -34.18 -16.70
N SER A 316 -12.71 -34.04 -17.21
CA SER A 316 -11.80 -32.97 -16.79
C SER A 316 -12.33 -31.58 -17.15
N LEU A 317 -12.97 -31.46 -18.32
CA LEU A 317 -13.49 -30.19 -18.81
C LEU A 317 -14.72 -29.69 -18.03
N TYR A 318 -15.53 -30.62 -17.47
CA TYR A 318 -16.58 -30.26 -16.52
C TYR A 318 -16.03 -29.62 -15.24
N VAL A 319 -14.96 -30.18 -14.67
CA VAL A 319 -14.33 -29.63 -13.44
C VAL A 319 -13.74 -28.25 -13.72
N PHE A 320 -13.01 -28.08 -14.84
CA PHE A 320 -12.45 -26.78 -15.22
C PHE A 320 -13.52 -25.73 -15.49
N ARG A 321 -14.65 -26.13 -16.10
CA ARG A 321 -15.81 -25.27 -16.28
C ARG A 321 -16.37 -24.81 -14.94
N THR A 322 -16.65 -25.73 -14.02
CA THR A 322 -17.19 -25.38 -12.69
C THR A 322 -16.24 -24.45 -11.94
N LEU A 323 -14.94 -24.73 -11.93
CA LEU A 323 -13.93 -23.87 -11.30
C LEU A 323 -13.87 -22.48 -11.94
N SER A 324 -13.96 -22.39 -13.27
CA SER A 324 -13.97 -21.10 -13.94
C SER A 324 -15.23 -20.28 -13.68
N VAL A 325 -16.38 -20.94 -13.54
CA VAL A 325 -17.63 -20.26 -13.15
C VAL A 325 -17.48 -19.70 -11.74
N ILE A 326 -16.98 -20.49 -10.78
CA ILE A 326 -16.72 -20.04 -9.40
C ILE A 326 -15.78 -18.83 -9.41
N LEU A 327 -14.66 -18.93 -10.15
CA LEU A 327 -13.68 -17.84 -10.26
C LEU A 327 -14.32 -16.57 -10.83
N THR A 328 -15.06 -16.68 -11.95
CA THR A 328 -15.67 -15.52 -12.60
C THR A 328 -16.71 -14.86 -11.70
N MET A 329 -17.56 -15.66 -11.04
CA MET A 329 -18.56 -15.17 -10.08
C MET A 329 -17.90 -14.41 -8.93
N SER A 330 -16.89 -15.02 -8.31
CA SER A 330 -16.16 -14.43 -7.19
C SER A 330 -15.51 -13.10 -7.60
N MET A 331 -14.88 -13.05 -8.78
CA MET A 331 -14.25 -11.83 -9.28
C MET A 331 -15.27 -10.74 -9.59
N VAL A 332 -16.43 -11.08 -10.17
CA VAL A 332 -17.50 -10.11 -10.46
C VAL A 332 -18.03 -9.49 -9.17
N LEU A 333 -18.23 -10.27 -8.11
CA LEU A 333 -18.67 -9.76 -6.81
C LEU A 333 -17.63 -8.84 -6.16
N ILE A 334 -16.37 -9.28 -6.09
CA ILE A 334 -15.29 -8.47 -5.54
C ILE A 334 -15.16 -7.14 -6.30
N CYS A 335 -15.30 -7.19 -7.63
CA CYS A 335 -15.28 -6.00 -8.46
C CYS A 335 -16.49 -5.09 -8.20
N ALA A 336 -17.70 -5.64 -8.09
CA ALA A 336 -18.91 -4.86 -7.82
C ALA A 336 -18.80 -4.11 -6.48
N PHE A 337 -18.48 -4.81 -5.40
CA PHE A 337 -18.32 -4.19 -4.08
C PHE A 337 -17.13 -3.21 -4.03
N GLY A 338 -16.03 -3.52 -4.71
CA GLY A 338 -14.90 -2.58 -4.83
C GLY A 338 -15.26 -1.29 -5.57
N PHE A 339 -16.09 -1.36 -6.61
CA PHE A 339 -16.61 -0.17 -7.29
C PHE A 339 -17.62 0.61 -6.45
N GLU A 340 -18.50 -0.09 -5.73
CA GLU A 340 -19.45 0.52 -4.82
C GLU A 340 -18.72 1.33 -3.73
N GLU A 341 -17.72 0.73 -3.07
CA GLU A 341 -16.88 1.40 -2.07
C GLU A 341 -16.18 2.63 -2.67
N TYR A 342 -15.61 2.51 -3.87
CA TYR A 342 -15.00 3.64 -4.56
C TYR A 342 -15.99 4.79 -4.86
N ILE A 343 -17.18 4.48 -5.39
CA ILE A 343 -18.20 5.48 -5.72
C ILE A 343 -18.70 6.17 -4.45
N TYR A 344 -18.95 5.38 -3.40
CA TYR A 344 -19.37 5.88 -2.09
C TYR A 344 -18.35 6.88 -1.53
N LEU A 345 -17.08 6.49 -1.43
CA LEU A 345 -16.02 7.36 -0.90
C LEU A 345 -15.73 8.57 -1.78
N ARG A 346 -15.84 8.43 -3.11
CA ARG A 346 -15.72 9.55 -4.06
C ARG A 346 -16.74 10.65 -3.78
N GLY A 347 -17.94 10.30 -3.33
CA GLY A 347 -18.99 11.26 -2.99
C GLY A 347 -18.59 12.24 -1.87
N TYR A 348 -17.68 11.83 -0.99
CA TYR A 348 -17.24 12.63 0.15
C TYR A 348 -16.11 13.63 -0.19
N ILE A 349 -15.41 13.49 -1.33
CA ILE A 349 -14.27 14.36 -1.69
C ILE A 349 -14.65 15.84 -1.64
N ASN A 350 -15.83 16.21 -2.15
CA ASN A 350 -16.27 17.60 -2.18
C ASN A 350 -16.49 18.17 -0.77
N ILE A 351 -16.88 17.34 0.20
CA ILE A 351 -17.06 17.78 1.59
C ILE A 351 -15.69 18.11 2.22
N TRP A 352 -14.66 17.34 1.86
CA TRP A 352 -13.28 17.53 2.31
C TRP A 352 -12.57 18.71 1.65
N GLU A 353 -13.15 19.40 0.67
CA GLU A 353 -12.55 20.61 0.08
C GLU A 353 -12.25 21.69 1.14
N LYS A 354 -13.05 21.72 2.22
CA LYS A 354 -12.85 22.59 3.39
C LYS A 354 -11.51 22.37 4.10
N SER A 355 -10.89 21.20 3.97
CA SER A 355 -9.58 20.88 4.55
C SER A 355 -8.39 21.18 3.64
N SER A 356 -8.63 21.76 2.46
CA SER A 356 -7.58 22.07 1.48
C SER A 356 -6.44 22.90 2.09
N ASN A 357 -6.78 23.93 2.87
CA ASN A 357 -5.81 24.83 3.51
C ASN A 357 -5.26 24.31 4.83
N TYR A 358 -5.44 23.02 5.13
CA TYR A 358 -4.96 22.41 6.37
C TYR A 358 -4.10 21.19 6.09
N ALA A 359 -3.10 20.97 6.94
CA ALA A 359 -2.14 19.88 6.83
C ALA A 359 -2.08 19.02 8.09
N ASN A 360 -1.42 17.87 7.97
CA ASN A 360 -0.95 17.04 9.06
C ASN A 360 0.57 17.06 9.06
N ILE A 361 1.18 17.05 10.25
CA ILE A 361 2.63 16.95 10.42
C ILE A 361 2.96 15.56 10.94
N ALA A 362 3.85 14.86 10.27
CA ALA A 362 4.45 13.64 10.78
C ALA A 362 5.76 13.95 11.49
N CYS A 363 5.85 13.60 12.76
CA CYS A 363 7.04 13.78 13.58
C CYS A 363 7.75 12.45 13.85
N ALA A 364 9.07 12.48 13.99
CA ALA A 364 9.85 11.34 14.47
C ALA A 364 11.05 11.80 15.29
N TRP A 365 11.53 10.91 16.16
CA TRP A 365 12.73 11.11 16.97
C TRP A 365 13.37 9.75 17.30
N PRO A 366 14.66 9.73 17.68
CA PRO A 366 15.34 8.49 18.04
C PRO A 366 14.65 7.77 19.22
N GLN A 367 14.56 6.44 19.14
CA GLN A 367 13.98 5.61 20.21
C GLN A 367 14.73 5.78 21.55
N SER A 368 16.02 6.11 21.51
CA SER A 368 16.83 6.40 22.69
C SER A 368 16.30 7.59 23.50
N TYR A 369 15.60 8.54 22.87
CA TYR A 369 15.01 9.69 23.57
C TYR A 369 13.79 9.27 24.38
N ILE A 370 13.00 8.29 23.91
CA ILE A 370 11.85 7.77 24.67
C ILE A 370 12.32 6.99 25.91
N LYS A 371 13.39 6.20 25.78
CA LYS A 371 13.96 5.43 26.89
C LYS A 371 14.57 6.32 27.98
N ASP A 372 14.97 7.53 27.63
CA ASP A 372 15.51 8.54 28.54
C ASP A 372 14.59 9.76 28.59
N ASN A 373 13.57 9.69 29.45
CA ASN A 373 12.55 10.74 29.57
C ASN A 373 13.16 12.13 29.79
N SER A 374 14.31 12.24 30.49
CA SER A 374 14.99 13.52 30.69
C SER A 374 15.41 14.17 29.36
N LYS A 375 15.93 13.37 28.43
CA LYS A 375 16.34 13.84 27.11
C LYS A 375 15.17 14.22 26.22
N PHE A 376 14.09 13.45 26.27
CA PHE A 376 12.88 13.80 25.54
C PHE A 376 12.37 15.19 25.97
N GLN A 377 12.34 15.42 27.29
CA GLN A 377 11.90 16.66 27.91
C GLN A 377 12.86 17.84 27.65
N GLU A 378 14.17 17.61 27.60
CA GLU A 378 15.15 18.68 27.35
C GLU A 378 15.32 19.03 25.87
N VAL A 379 15.21 18.05 24.97
CA VAL A 379 15.62 18.21 23.57
C VAL A 379 14.42 18.29 22.61
N VAL A 380 13.40 17.44 22.79
CA VAL A 380 12.29 17.33 21.84
C VAL A 380 11.14 18.27 22.23
N VAL A 381 10.69 18.15 23.49
CA VAL A 381 9.51 18.86 24.01
C VAL A 381 9.57 20.37 23.78
N PRO A 382 10.68 21.09 24.06
CA PRO A 382 10.70 22.54 23.91
C PRO A 382 10.58 22.99 22.46
N LYS A 383 11.23 22.27 21.53
CA LYS A 383 11.23 22.60 20.10
C LYS A 383 9.86 22.36 19.48
N LEU A 384 9.26 21.20 19.76
CA LEU A 384 7.92 20.89 19.25
C LEU A 384 6.83 21.72 19.94
N ASN A 385 6.99 22.10 21.21
CA ASN A 385 6.08 23.04 21.88
C ASN A 385 6.12 24.42 21.20
N ASN A 386 7.32 24.96 20.96
CA ASN A 386 7.46 26.24 20.26
C ASN A 386 6.90 26.18 18.83
N LEU A 387 7.03 25.04 18.16
CA LEU A 387 6.41 24.81 16.87
C LEU A 387 4.88 24.85 16.98
N TRP A 388 4.30 24.14 17.94
CA TRP A 388 2.87 24.16 18.20
C TRP A 388 2.35 25.59 18.42
N ASP A 389 3.01 26.35 19.31
CA ASP A 389 2.60 27.71 19.67
C ASP A 389 2.63 28.65 18.46
N LYS A 390 3.69 28.62 17.65
CA LYS A 390 3.77 29.47 16.44
C LYS A 390 2.78 29.06 15.36
N LEU A 391 2.52 27.76 15.21
CA LEU A 391 1.52 27.30 14.24
C LEU A 391 0.10 27.71 14.66
N ASP A 392 -0.20 27.67 15.96
CA ASP A 392 -1.47 28.15 16.52
C ASP A 392 -1.65 29.66 16.29
N GLU A 393 -0.60 30.45 16.48
CA GLU A 393 -0.60 31.89 16.16
C GLU A 393 -0.83 32.17 14.66
N GLU A 394 -0.37 31.28 13.78
CA GLU A 394 -0.50 31.38 12.32
C GLU A 394 -1.76 30.67 11.78
N GLY A 395 -2.75 30.39 12.65
CA GLY A 395 -4.08 29.93 12.24
C GLY A 395 -4.26 28.41 12.15
N ALA A 396 -3.35 27.61 12.73
CA ALA A 396 -3.55 26.17 12.85
C ALA A 396 -4.81 25.85 13.66
N ILE A 397 -5.47 24.73 13.37
CA ILE A 397 -6.68 24.28 14.08
C ILE A 397 -6.40 23.06 14.93
N LEU A 398 -6.97 23.02 16.13
CA LEU A 398 -6.97 21.85 16.99
C LEU A 398 -8.35 21.20 16.92
N PHE A 399 -8.38 19.90 16.63
CA PHE A 399 -9.57 19.06 16.81
C PHE A 399 -9.14 17.71 17.39
N LEU A 400 -9.15 17.58 18.71
CA LEU A 400 -8.73 16.37 19.41
C LEU A 400 -9.94 15.70 20.07
N ALA A 401 -10.35 14.54 19.55
CA ALA A 401 -11.46 13.75 20.08
C ALA A 401 -10.94 12.42 20.69
N PRO A 402 -10.50 12.41 21.95
CA PRO A 402 -9.72 11.32 22.55
C PRO A 402 -10.50 10.02 22.76
N ASP A 403 -11.79 10.12 23.06
CA ASP A 403 -12.62 8.97 23.46
C ASP A 403 -13.58 8.48 22.37
N ILE A 404 -13.68 9.20 21.25
CA ILE A 404 -14.55 8.82 20.14
C ILE A 404 -13.82 7.77 19.28
N SER A 405 -14.01 6.50 19.65
CA SER A 405 -13.51 5.35 18.90
C SER A 405 -14.22 5.26 17.54
N GLY A 406 -13.44 5.14 16.45
CA GLY A 406 -13.96 4.83 15.11
C GLY A 406 -14.34 3.36 14.91
N ASN A 407 -14.35 2.56 15.99
CA ASN A 407 -14.61 1.14 15.93
C ASN A 407 -16.07 0.85 16.33
N GLU A 408 -16.77 0.16 15.44
CA GLU A 408 -18.16 -0.30 15.54
C GLU A 408 -18.44 -1.31 16.67
N ILE A 409 -17.56 -1.42 17.67
CA ILE A 409 -17.88 -2.23 18.87
C ILE A 409 -18.80 -1.36 19.71
N ALA A 410 -20.05 -1.79 19.88
CA ALA A 410 -20.98 -1.16 20.81
C ALA A 410 -20.35 -1.18 22.20
N GLU A 411 -19.74 -0.06 22.59
CA GLU A 411 -19.26 0.18 23.94
C GLU A 411 -20.44 0.00 24.90
N ASP A 412 -20.27 -0.85 25.90
CA ASP A 412 -21.34 -1.15 26.85
C ASP A 412 -21.76 0.11 27.61
N GLU A 413 -23.04 0.21 27.95
CA GLU A 413 -23.59 1.44 28.55
C GLU A 413 -22.89 1.79 29.88
N GLN A 414 -22.39 0.78 30.59
CA GLN A 414 -21.59 0.97 31.81
C GLN A 414 -20.24 1.63 31.50
N TYR A 415 -19.53 1.22 30.45
CA TYR A 415 -18.31 1.86 30.00
C TYR A 415 -18.55 3.31 29.52
N LEU A 416 -19.56 3.54 28.68
CA LEU A 416 -19.91 4.90 28.24
C LEU A 416 -20.27 5.81 29.42
N ASN A 417 -21.01 5.31 30.40
CA ASN A 417 -21.34 6.07 31.60
C ASN A 417 -20.12 6.41 32.46
N SER A 418 -19.00 5.69 32.34
CA SER A 418 -17.74 5.97 33.04
C SER A 418 -16.88 7.05 32.39
N ARG A 419 -17.23 7.50 31.17
CA ARG A 419 -16.48 8.50 30.39
C ARG A 419 -17.09 9.90 30.49
N GLU A 420 -16.24 10.92 30.43
CA GLU A 420 -16.65 12.33 30.39
C GLU A 420 -17.51 12.58 29.14
N PHE A 421 -18.68 13.19 29.30
CA PHE A 421 -19.69 13.37 28.26
C PHE A 421 -20.02 12.09 27.48
N ARG A 422 -19.95 10.92 28.14
CA ARG A 422 -20.09 9.59 27.52
C ARG A 422 -19.11 9.35 26.35
N GLY A 423 -17.95 10.01 26.37
CA GLY A 423 -16.93 9.96 25.32
C GLY A 423 -17.18 10.91 24.14
N ASN A 424 -18.30 11.66 24.12
CA ASN A 424 -18.69 12.50 22.98
C ASN A 424 -18.26 13.97 23.17
N TYR A 425 -16.95 14.20 23.27
CA TYR A 425 -16.36 15.54 23.36
C TYR A 425 -15.07 15.67 22.54
N ALA A 426 -14.71 16.90 22.20
CA ALA A 426 -13.45 17.24 21.56
C ALA A 426 -12.85 18.53 22.11
N TYR A 427 -11.52 18.59 22.20
CA TYR A 427 -10.78 19.82 22.47
C TYR A 427 -10.55 20.59 21.17
N ILE A 428 -10.80 21.89 21.22
CA ILE A 428 -10.63 22.82 20.09
C ILE A 428 -9.90 24.08 20.53
N ASN A 429 -9.24 24.76 19.58
CA ASN A 429 -8.64 26.07 19.80
C ASN A 429 -9.50 27.19 19.19
N SER A 430 -9.10 28.45 19.43
CA SER A 430 -9.83 29.62 18.94
C SER A 430 -9.96 29.67 17.42
N ASN A 431 -8.94 29.21 16.67
CA ASN A 431 -8.96 29.21 15.21
C ASN A 431 -10.04 28.28 14.63
N TYR A 432 -10.39 27.19 15.34
CA TYR A 432 -11.44 26.28 14.92
C TYR A 432 -12.83 26.93 14.93
N LEU A 433 -13.07 27.90 15.82
CA LEU A 433 -14.37 28.58 15.94
C LEU A 433 -14.80 29.22 14.60
N ASN A 434 -13.84 29.80 13.87
CA ASN A 434 -14.05 30.44 12.58
C ASN A 434 -14.55 29.46 11.49
N LEU A 435 -14.33 28.15 11.68
CA LEU A 435 -14.72 27.10 10.74
C LEU A 435 -15.94 26.29 11.19
N ALA A 436 -16.21 26.31 12.50
CA ALA A 436 -17.20 25.44 13.12
C ALA A 436 -18.62 25.72 12.60
N GLY A 437 -18.97 26.99 12.34
CA GLY A 437 -20.30 27.41 11.89
C GLY A 437 -21.41 27.05 12.88
N ILE A 438 -21.07 26.98 14.17
CA ILE A 438 -21.94 26.58 15.27
C ILE A 438 -22.61 27.83 15.84
N ARG A 439 -23.89 27.72 16.17
CA ARG A 439 -24.67 28.80 16.78
C ARG A 439 -25.09 28.46 18.19
N ASP A 440 -24.98 29.44 19.07
CA ASP A 440 -25.49 29.37 20.43
C ASP A 440 -27.03 29.30 20.44
N ILE A 441 -27.62 29.09 21.63
CA ILE A 441 -29.08 29.07 21.81
C ILE A 441 -29.78 30.36 21.32
N ASN A 442 -29.09 31.51 21.35
CA ASN A 442 -29.61 32.80 20.90
C ASN A 442 -29.50 32.98 19.38
N GLY A 443 -28.79 32.09 18.69
CA GLY A 443 -28.59 32.13 17.25
C GLY A 443 -27.35 32.91 16.81
N ASP A 444 -26.51 33.35 17.75
CA ASP A 444 -25.24 34.01 17.47
C ASP A 444 -24.15 32.96 17.21
N ASP A 445 -23.16 33.33 16.40
CA ASP A 445 -22.01 32.47 16.14
C ASP A 445 -21.15 32.30 17.40
N ILE A 446 -20.62 31.09 17.62
CA ILE A 446 -19.70 30.83 18.73
C ILE A 446 -18.34 31.53 18.57
N GLU A 447 -18.01 32.04 17.37
CA GLU A 447 -16.82 32.87 17.13
C GLU A 447 -16.76 34.11 18.06
N LYS A 448 -17.91 34.60 18.55
CA LYS A 448 -17.94 35.76 19.47
C LYS A 448 -17.28 35.49 20.83
N TYR A 449 -17.14 34.22 21.22
CA TYR A 449 -16.58 33.86 22.52
C TYR A 449 -15.07 33.92 22.48
N LYS A 450 -14.48 34.64 23.43
CA LYS A 450 -13.03 34.73 23.64
C LYS A 450 -12.68 34.16 25.01
N LEU A 451 -11.62 33.37 25.07
CA LEU A 451 -11.10 32.84 26.32
C LEU A 451 -10.49 33.96 27.17
N LYS A 452 -10.73 33.88 28.48
CA LYS A 452 -9.92 34.59 29.49
C LYS A 452 -8.81 33.67 29.97
N SER A 453 -7.80 34.24 30.62
CA SER A 453 -6.72 33.43 31.18
C SER A 453 -7.21 32.48 32.27
N ASN A 454 -6.81 31.21 32.19
CA ASN A 454 -7.23 30.07 32.99
C ASN A 454 -8.74 29.78 32.92
N GLU A 455 -9.39 30.16 31.81
CA GLU A 455 -10.80 29.84 31.53
C GLU A 455 -10.88 28.81 30.39
N TRP A 456 -11.66 27.74 30.57
CA TRP A 456 -12.10 26.88 29.47
C TRP A 456 -13.58 27.13 29.19
N ILE A 457 -13.96 27.19 27.90
CA ILE A 457 -15.36 27.32 27.51
C ILE A 457 -15.85 25.99 26.95
N VAL A 458 -16.88 25.42 27.58
CA VAL A 458 -17.48 24.14 27.21
C VAL A 458 -18.79 24.40 26.48
N PHE A 459 -18.80 24.18 25.16
CA PHE A 459 -19.99 24.28 24.32
C PHE A 459 -20.76 22.96 24.35
N VAL A 460 -21.96 22.98 24.93
CA VAL A 460 -22.79 21.80 25.15
C VAL A 460 -24.07 21.89 24.30
N PRO A 461 -24.40 20.86 23.49
CA PRO A 461 -25.68 20.82 22.79
C PRO A 461 -26.87 20.92 23.76
N GLU A 462 -27.87 21.74 23.44
CA GLU A 462 -29.04 21.98 24.30
C GLU A 462 -29.83 20.72 24.68
N ASN A 463 -29.71 19.65 23.89
CA ASN A 463 -30.35 18.35 24.14
C ASN A 463 -29.53 17.42 25.07
N MET A 464 -28.34 17.81 25.49
CA MET A 464 -27.47 17.00 26.36
C MET A 464 -27.56 17.46 27.82
N LYS A 465 -27.81 16.51 28.73
CA LYS A 465 -27.76 16.77 30.17
C LYS A 465 -26.32 16.63 30.68
N ILE A 466 -25.79 17.71 31.26
CA ILE A 466 -24.47 17.72 31.91
C ILE A 466 -24.59 17.02 33.26
N ARG A 467 -23.83 15.95 33.50
CA ARG A 467 -23.77 15.27 34.80
C ARG A 467 -22.75 15.96 35.71
N ASP A 468 -22.90 15.82 37.02
CA ASP A 468 -21.88 16.30 37.97
C ASP A 468 -20.54 15.59 37.76
N PHE A 469 -20.59 14.33 37.34
CA PHE A 469 -19.42 13.57 36.89
C PHE A 469 -18.69 14.27 35.74
N ASP A 470 -19.41 14.76 34.73
CA ASP A 470 -18.83 15.43 33.57
C ASP A 470 -18.09 16.69 34.02
N LYS A 471 -18.75 17.55 34.80
CA LYS A 471 -18.13 18.77 35.34
C LYS A 471 -16.87 18.47 36.16
N LYS A 472 -16.93 17.43 37.01
CA LYS A 472 -15.80 17.01 37.84
C LYS A 472 -14.63 16.51 37.00
N MET A 473 -14.91 15.77 35.92
CA MET A 473 -13.87 15.28 35.02
C MET A 473 -13.30 16.39 34.15
N THR A 474 -14.13 17.28 33.59
CA THR A 474 -13.66 18.46 32.84
C THR A 474 -12.74 19.31 33.71
N HIS A 475 -13.13 19.59 34.94
CA HIS A 475 -12.32 20.37 35.88
C HIS A 475 -11.00 19.67 36.24
N LYS A 476 -11.04 18.35 36.45
CA LYS A 476 -9.83 17.55 36.69
C LYS A 476 -8.90 17.59 35.48
N SER A 477 -9.44 17.45 34.27
CA SER A 477 -8.69 17.56 33.01
C SER A 477 -8.07 18.95 32.89
N HIS A 478 -8.83 20.02 33.13
CA HIS A 478 -8.34 21.39 33.11
C HIS A 478 -7.18 21.60 34.08
N ILE A 479 -7.28 21.18 35.34
CA ILE A 479 -6.18 21.26 36.32
C ILE A 479 -4.95 20.47 35.90
N THR A 480 -5.15 19.28 35.33
CA THR A 480 -4.06 18.37 34.96
C THR A 480 -3.30 18.88 33.75
N GLN A 481 -4.00 19.48 32.81
CA GLN A 481 -3.43 19.98 31.55
C GLN A 481 -2.88 21.41 31.69
N SER A 482 -3.30 22.19 32.68
CA SER A 482 -2.89 23.60 32.79
C SER A 482 -1.48 23.78 33.35
N VAL A 483 -0.76 24.74 32.77
CA VAL A 483 0.54 25.22 33.31
C VAL A 483 0.33 25.88 34.67
N ASN A 484 -0.70 26.73 34.80
CA ASN A 484 -1.07 27.36 36.05
C ASN A 484 -2.32 26.69 36.65
N LYS A 485 -2.17 26.16 37.87
CA LYS A 485 -3.23 25.40 38.56
C LYS A 485 -4.10 26.25 39.47
N ARG A 486 -3.90 27.57 39.50
CA ARG A 486 -4.61 28.50 40.38
C ARG A 486 -5.71 29.24 39.61
N ASN A 487 -6.86 29.43 40.24
CA ASN A 487 -8.00 30.20 39.69
C ASN A 487 -8.52 29.70 38.34
N ILE A 488 -8.50 28.37 38.17
CA ILE A 488 -9.07 27.69 37.00
C ILE A 488 -10.60 27.79 37.02
N THR A 489 -11.19 28.17 35.88
CA THR A 489 -12.65 28.31 35.74
C THR A 489 -13.15 27.66 34.45
N GLU A 490 -14.28 26.95 34.53
CA GLU A 490 -14.96 26.40 33.35
C GLU A 490 -16.31 27.08 33.14
N LYS A 491 -16.52 27.61 31.94
CA LYS A 491 -17.77 28.26 31.54
C LYS A 491 -18.53 27.36 30.57
N TYR A 492 -19.77 27.02 30.93
CA TYR A 492 -20.63 26.19 30.09
C TYR A 492 -21.56 27.08 29.25
N VAL A 493 -21.56 26.86 27.93
CA VAL A 493 -22.38 27.60 26.97
C VAL A 493 -23.21 26.59 26.19
N PHE A 494 -24.52 26.81 26.13
CA PHE A 494 -25.40 25.93 25.36
C PHE A 494 -25.45 26.33 23.88
N VAL A 495 -25.34 25.33 22.98
CA VAL A 495 -25.45 25.48 21.53
C VAL A 495 -26.69 24.76 20.99
N LYS A 496 -27.24 25.21 19.86
CA LYS A 496 -28.47 24.59 19.33
C LYS A 496 -28.24 23.13 18.97
N ARG A 497 -29.30 22.33 19.08
CA ARG A 497 -29.27 20.91 18.70
C ARG A 497 -29.05 20.72 17.19
N ASN A 498 -28.58 19.52 16.86
CA ASN A 498 -28.38 18.97 15.52
C ASN A 498 -27.38 19.74 14.65
N GLN A 499 -26.44 20.45 15.28
CA GLN A 499 -25.32 21.05 14.57
C GLN A 499 -24.22 20.00 14.35
N ARG A 500 -23.56 20.09 13.19
CA ARG A 500 -22.47 19.20 12.78
C ARG A 500 -21.16 19.95 12.78
N VAL A 501 -20.11 19.26 13.20
CA VAL A 501 -18.75 19.81 13.27
C VAL A 501 -17.83 18.96 12.41
N PHE A 502 -16.88 19.59 11.73
CA PHE A 502 -15.96 18.91 10.82
C PHE A 502 -14.72 18.44 11.61
N SER A 503 -14.36 17.16 11.52
CA SER A 503 -13.33 16.57 12.39
C SER A 503 -11.90 16.79 11.92
N PHE A 504 -11.68 16.96 10.61
CA PHE A 504 -10.35 16.97 9.97
C PHE A 504 -9.53 15.67 10.14
N ASP A 505 -10.10 14.66 10.81
CA ASP A 505 -9.42 13.40 11.16
C ASP A 505 -9.78 12.29 10.16
N ILE A 506 -8.84 12.02 9.26
CA ILE A 506 -8.98 10.97 8.22
C ILE A 506 -8.85 9.57 8.81
N SER A 507 -8.23 9.42 9.99
CA SER A 507 -8.02 8.10 10.61
C SER A 507 -9.34 7.40 10.95
N LYS A 508 -10.43 8.17 11.10
CA LYS A 508 -11.79 7.67 11.36
C LYS A 508 -12.56 7.27 10.11
N GLY A 509 -11.99 7.48 8.92
CA GLY A 509 -12.61 7.18 7.63
C GLY A 509 -12.99 8.44 6.85
N VAL A 510 -12.91 8.36 5.52
CA VAL A 510 -13.22 9.47 4.61
C VAL A 510 -14.72 9.80 4.60
N ASP A 511 -15.58 8.83 4.94
CA ASP A 511 -17.02 8.97 5.08
C ASP A 511 -17.45 9.51 6.46
N ASN A 512 -16.59 9.41 7.47
CA ASN A 512 -16.80 9.94 8.82
C ASN A 512 -16.24 11.37 8.98
N VAL A 513 -16.79 12.28 8.18
CA VAL A 513 -16.29 13.67 8.02
C VAL A 513 -16.45 14.54 9.29
N GLY A 514 -17.31 14.14 10.22
CA GLY A 514 -17.64 14.98 11.34
C GLY A 514 -18.62 14.35 12.33
N PHE A 515 -18.86 15.08 13.42
CA PHE A 515 -19.72 14.63 14.51
C PHE A 515 -20.95 15.52 14.63
N GLN A 516 -22.06 14.91 15.04
CA GLN A 516 -23.31 15.61 15.33
C GLN A 516 -23.52 15.68 16.84
N ASN A 517 -23.88 16.85 17.36
CA ASN A 517 -24.12 17.05 18.80
C ASN A 517 -22.95 16.62 19.70
N ILE A 518 -21.71 16.93 19.29
CA ILE A 518 -20.52 16.72 20.12
C ILE A 518 -20.31 17.93 21.05
N VAL A 519 -19.80 17.69 22.25
CA VAL A 519 -19.37 18.75 23.17
C VAL A 519 -18.02 19.29 22.73
N LEU A 520 -17.87 20.60 22.62
CA LEU A 520 -16.58 21.22 22.27
C LEU A 520 -16.01 21.95 23.48
N ILE A 521 -14.77 21.63 23.82
CA ILE A 521 -14.03 22.27 24.90
C ILE A 521 -13.00 23.19 24.27
N LEU A 522 -13.26 24.50 24.34
CA LEU A 522 -12.37 25.53 23.84
C LEU A 522 -11.26 25.81 24.86
N ILE A 523 -10.02 25.67 24.40
CA ILE A 523 -8.80 25.80 25.21
C ILE A 523 -7.83 26.83 24.62
N ASP A 524 -7.03 27.44 25.48
CA ASP A 524 -5.86 28.23 25.08
C ASP A 524 -4.62 27.34 25.13
N GLY A 525 -4.02 27.04 23.97
CA GLY A 525 -2.87 26.17 23.89
C GLY A 525 -1.61 26.69 24.60
N LYS A 526 -1.51 28.01 24.82
CA LYS A 526 -0.40 28.61 25.59
C LYS A 526 -0.49 28.28 27.08
N GLU A 527 -1.69 28.00 27.58
CA GLU A 527 -1.95 27.66 28.98
C GLU A 527 -1.89 26.15 29.23
N VAL A 528 -1.70 25.33 28.19
CA VAL A 528 -1.62 23.87 28.26
C VAL A 528 -0.18 23.38 28.35
N LEU A 529 0.06 22.41 29.24
CA LEU A 529 1.32 21.73 29.43
C LEU A 529 1.74 20.99 28.15
N PRO A 530 3.01 21.10 27.73
CA PRO A 530 3.46 20.60 26.44
C PRO A 530 3.40 19.08 26.33
N ASP A 531 3.78 18.36 27.39
CA ASP A 531 3.98 16.91 27.39
C ASP A 531 2.74 16.10 27.82
N GLN A 532 1.66 16.79 28.17
CA GLN A 532 0.39 16.16 28.56
C GLN A 532 -0.46 15.78 27.34
N SER A 533 -1.61 15.16 27.57
CA SER A 533 -2.40 14.46 26.53
C SER A 533 -2.97 15.34 25.40
N ILE A 534 -2.88 16.67 25.50
CA ILE A 534 -3.44 17.60 24.50
C ILE A 534 -2.37 18.09 23.52
N LYS A 535 -1.35 18.82 23.98
CA LYS A 535 -0.52 19.66 23.10
C LYS A 535 0.38 18.86 22.16
N LEU A 536 1.50 18.30 22.64
CA LEU A 536 2.38 17.50 21.77
C LEU A 536 1.69 16.27 21.16
N PRO A 537 0.84 15.52 21.89
CA PRO A 537 0.12 14.40 21.30
C PRO A 537 -0.80 14.81 20.15
N SER A 538 -1.43 15.99 20.19
CA SER A 538 -2.26 16.45 19.06
C SER A 538 -1.42 16.72 17.80
N LEU A 539 -0.23 17.31 17.95
CA LEU A 539 0.71 17.55 16.85
C LEU A 539 1.18 16.24 16.20
N VAL A 540 1.52 15.24 17.02
CA VAL A 540 2.12 13.99 16.55
C VAL A 540 1.07 13.02 16.00
N ASN A 541 -0.14 13.03 16.55
CA ASN A 541 -1.22 12.11 16.18
C ASN A 541 -2.19 12.68 15.13
N GLY A 542 -1.84 13.78 14.46
CA GLY A 542 -2.66 14.35 13.38
C GLY A 542 -4.01 14.92 13.83
N ASN A 543 -4.08 15.46 15.05
CA ASN A 543 -5.27 16.17 15.59
C ASN A 543 -5.06 17.69 15.65
N PHE A 544 -3.88 18.17 15.25
CA PHE A 544 -3.54 19.57 15.12
C PHE A 544 -3.10 19.84 13.69
N HIS A 545 -3.83 20.71 13.02
CA HIS A 545 -3.73 20.89 11.58
C HIS A 545 -3.23 22.30 11.23
N PRO A 546 -1.96 22.45 10.84
CA PRO A 546 -1.40 23.73 10.39
C PRO A 546 -2.16 24.31 9.22
N TYR A 547 -2.31 25.63 9.22
CA TYR A 547 -2.75 26.37 8.04
C TYR A 547 -1.66 26.33 6.95
N ILE A 548 -2.06 26.14 5.70
CA ILE A 548 -1.18 26.13 4.53
C ILE A 548 -1.81 26.91 3.37
N ASP A 549 -0.97 27.68 2.67
CA ASP A 549 -1.41 28.44 1.48
C ASP A 549 -1.52 27.57 0.23
N ASN A 550 -0.75 26.48 0.16
CA ASN A 550 -0.69 25.61 -1.02
C ASN A 550 -0.74 24.12 -0.66
N PRO A 551 -1.87 23.43 -0.93
CA PRO A 551 -2.05 22.00 -0.66
C PRO A 551 -0.97 21.10 -1.29
N LYS A 552 -0.43 21.49 -2.45
CA LYS A 552 0.59 20.71 -3.18
C LYS A 552 2.00 20.91 -2.65
N LYS A 553 2.22 21.95 -1.85
CA LYS A 553 3.51 22.33 -1.27
C LYS A 553 3.35 22.62 0.23
N ALA A 554 2.78 21.66 0.94
CA ALA A 554 2.39 21.82 2.33
C ALA A 554 3.59 22.09 3.25
N TYR A 555 4.72 21.39 3.08
CA TYR A 555 5.94 21.64 3.87
C TYR A 555 6.54 23.01 3.55
N ASP A 556 6.65 23.38 2.27
CA ASP A 556 7.24 24.67 1.88
C ASP A 556 6.45 25.86 2.47
N SER A 557 5.14 25.71 2.65
CA SER A 557 4.25 26.74 3.23
C SER A 557 4.62 27.05 4.70
N ILE A 558 4.95 26.02 5.49
CA ILE A 558 5.28 26.18 6.92
C ILE A 558 6.77 26.02 7.24
N LYS A 559 7.61 25.84 6.23
CA LYS A 559 9.06 25.61 6.37
C LYS A 559 9.74 26.70 7.21
N LYS A 560 9.40 27.96 6.98
CA LYS A 560 9.97 29.10 7.73
C LYS A 560 9.66 28.99 9.22
N ILE A 561 8.44 28.55 9.57
CA ILE A 561 8.02 28.36 10.96
C ILE A 561 8.84 27.22 11.59
N ILE A 562 8.88 26.05 10.93
CA ILE A 562 9.65 24.88 11.37
C ILE A 562 11.12 25.21 11.63
N SER A 563 11.77 25.91 10.68
CA SER A 563 13.17 26.30 10.81
C SER A 563 13.39 27.33 11.92
N SER A 564 12.44 28.25 12.12
CA SER A 564 12.51 29.26 13.19
C SER A 564 12.35 28.68 14.60
N THR A 565 11.80 27.47 14.73
CA THR A 565 11.65 26.76 16.01
C THR A 565 12.70 25.67 16.20
N HIS A 566 13.63 25.51 15.23
CA HIS A 566 14.66 24.47 15.21
C HIS A 566 14.11 23.05 15.30
N SER A 567 12.91 22.86 14.75
CA SER A 567 12.16 21.59 14.80
C SER A 567 12.41 20.71 13.58
N ASP A 568 13.18 21.17 12.59
CA ASP A 568 13.39 20.50 11.30
C ASP A 568 13.85 19.04 11.47
N ALA A 569 14.72 18.80 12.45
CA ALA A 569 15.26 17.47 12.76
C ALA A 569 14.21 16.44 13.21
N PHE A 570 13.00 16.88 13.56
CA PHE A 570 11.92 16.02 14.03
C PHE A 570 10.77 15.91 13.04
N ILE A 571 10.78 16.65 11.92
CA ILE A 571 9.68 16.64 10.95
C ILE A 571 10.02 15.74 9.77
N LEU A 572 9.27 14.66 9.61
CA LEU A 572 9.42 13.72 8.49
C LEU A 572 8.77 14.27 7.21
N TYR A 573 7.51 14.66 7.30
CA TYR A 573 6.75 15.22 6.19
C TYR A 573 5.56 16.03 6.67
N VAL A 574 5.10 16.92 5.81
CA VAL A 574 3.87 17.68 6.00
C VAL A 574 2.93 17.35 4.86
N ASN A 575 1.74 16.84 5.17
CA ASN A 575 0.79 16.36 4.18
C ASN A 575 -0.51 17.16 4.25
N SER A 576 -1.00 17.67 3.13
CA SER A 576 -2.32 18.30 3.10
C SER A 576 -3.40 17.25 3.43
N VAL A 577 -4.33 17.61 4.32
CA VAL A 577 -5.45 16.74 4.72
C VAL A 577 -6.26 16.35 3.48
N TYR A 578 -6.59 17.32 2.63
CA TYR A 578 -7.30 17.07 1.38
C TYR A 578 -6.54 16.14 0.41
N SER A 579 -5.21 16.30 0.30
CA SER A 579 -4.39 15.45 -0.56
C SER A 579 -4.37 13.99 -0.09
N GLU A 580 -4.43 13.78 1.22
CA GLU A 580 -4.53 12.45 1.83
C GLU A 580 -5.88 11.79 1.54
N VAL A 581 -6.99 12.52 1.67
CA VAL A 581 -8.33 12.03 1.29
C VAL A 581 -8.36 11.62 -0.18
N ASN A 582 -7.86 12.48 -1.08
CA ASN A 582 -7.81 12.19 -2.50
C ASN A 582 -6.94 10.95 -2.80
N TRP A 583 -5.86 10.77 -2.05
CA TRP A 583 -5.03 9.57 -2.16
C TRP A 583 -5.77 8.29 -1.73
N VAL A 584 -6.45 8.30 -0.59
CA VAL A 584 -7.24 7.14 -0.11
C VAL A 584 -8.30 6.76 -1.14
N VAL A 585 -9.02 7.74 -1.70
CA VAL A 585 -10.03 7.48 -2.74
C VAL A 585 -9.39 6.95 -4.02
N ASN A 586 -8.22 7.48 -4.41
CA ASN A 586 -7.50 7.01 -5.59
C ASN A 586 -6.90 5.60 -5.38
N GLU A 587 -6.54 5.21 -4.15
CA GLU A 587 -6.15 3.84 -3.83
C GLU A 587 -7.33 2.88 -4.09
N ARG A 588 -8.53 3.23 -3.62
CA ARG A 588 -9.76 2.45 -3.88
C ARG A 588 -10.11 2.38 -5.37
N ARG A 589 -9.86 3.44 -6.12
CA ARG A 589 -9.98 3.43 -7.59
C ARG A 589 -9.03 2.40 -8.22
N ILE A 590 -7.77 2.35 -7.78
CA ILE A 590 -6.78 1.40 -8.28
C ILE A 590 -7.19 -0.04 -7.93
N GLU A 591 -7.66 -0.29 -6.70
CA GLU A 591 -8.21 -1.58 -6.28
C GLU A 591 -9.35 -2.04 -7.21
N ALA A 592 -10.35 -1.17 -7.42
CA ALA A 592 -11.47 -1.45 -8.31
C ALA A 592 -11.01 -1.74 -9.76
N MET A 593 -9.99 -1.01 -10.26
CA MET A 593 -9.40 -1.29 -11.58
C MET A 593 -8.69 -2.65 -11.63
N VAL A 594 -7.96 -3.04 -10.59
CA VAL A 594 -7.32 -4.36 -10.49
C VAL A 594 -8.38 -5.47 -10.50
N TYR A 595 -9.48 -5.29 -9.75
CA TYR A 595 -10.60 -6.23 -9.78
C TYR A 595 -11.27 -6.29 -11.15
N ALA A 596 -11.44 -5.16 -11.84
CA ALA A 596 -11.99 -5.11 -13.19
C ALA A 596 -11.14 -5.87 -14.21
N ILE A 597 -9.80 -5.72 -14.14
CA ILE A 597 -8.87 -6.50 -14.97
C ILE A 597 -9.01 -7.99 -14.65
N GLY A 598 -9.12 -8.34 -13.37
CA GLY A 598 -9.36 -9.72 -12.94
C GLY A 598 -10.67 -10.30 -13.45
N VAL A 599 -11.76 -9.52 -13.44
CA VAL A 599 -13.04 -9.89 -14.05
C VAL A 599 -12.88 -10.15 -15.54
N LEU A 600 -12.25 -9.22 -16.27
CA LEU A 600 -12.03 -9.37 -17.71
C LEU A 600 -11.23 -10.64 -18.05
N LEU A 601 -10.16 -10.91 -17.29
CA LEU A 601 -9.38 -12.15 -17.44
C LEU A 601 -10.21 -13.39 -17.14
N SER A 602 -10.97 -13.40 -16.04
CA SER A 602 -11.84 -14.52 -15.67
C SER A 602 -12.95 -14.78 -16.72
N LEU A 603 -13.53 -13.73 -17.30
CA LEU A 603 -14.51 -13.82 -18.38
C LEU A 603 -13.90 -14.42 -19.65
N ILE A 604 -12.70 -13.99 -20.05
CA ILE A 604 -11.99 -14.57 -21.21
C ILE A 604 -11.73 -16.06 -21.01
N ILE A 605 -11.29 -16.45 -19.80
CA ILE A 605 -11.07 -17.85 -19.42
C ILE A 605 -12.38 -18.63 -19.52
N SER A 606 -13.44 -18.13 -18.88
CA SER A 606 -14.77 -18.75 -18.87
C SER A 606 -15.32 -18.94 -20.27
N ILE A 607 -15.37 -17.88 -21.10
CA ILE A 607 -15.84 -17.94 -22.49
C ILE A 607 -15.04 -18.96 -23.32
N THR A 608 -13.71 -19.01 -23.12
CA THR A 608 -12.85 -19.97 -23.81
C THR A 608 -13.20 -21.41 -23.42
N ILE A 609 -13.42 -21.69 -22.13
CA ILE A 609 -13.83 -23.02 -21.66
C ILE A 609 -15.20 -23.39 -22.22
N LEU A 610 -16.17 -22.47 -22.15
CA LEU A 610 -17.51 -22.71 -22.67
C LEU A 610 -17.47 -23.02 -24.17
N LYS A 611 -16.63 -22.31 -24.94
CA LYS A 611 -16.42 -22.60 -26.37
C LYS A 611 -15.83 -24.00 -26.59
N ILE A 612 -14.81 -24.39 -25.83
CA ILE A 612 -14.16 -25.71 -25.97
C ILE A 612 -15.11 -26.83 -25.52
N ASP A 613 -15.87 -26.66 -24.44
CA ASP A 613 -16.89 -27.62 -23.96
C ASP A 613 -17.94 -27.86 -25.05
N MET A 614 -18.42 -26.78 -25.68
CA MET A 614 -19.40 -26.82 -26.76
C MET A 614 -18.87 -27.53 -28.01
N GLU A 615 -17.68 -27.17 -28.50
CA GLU A 615 -17.06 -27.84 -29.65
C GLU A 615 -16.83 -29.34 -29.36
N THR A 616 -16.42 -29.68 -28.14
CA THR A 616 -16.22 -31.07 -27.71
C THR A 616 -17.54 -31.83 -27.64
N TYR A 617 -18.62 -31.19 -27.19
CA TYR A 617 -19.95 -31.78 -27.13
C TYR A 617 -20.49 -32.15 -28.52
N PHE A 618 -20.47 -31.21 -29.47
CA PHE A 618 -20.92 -31.47 -30.85
C PHE A 618 -20.02 -32.47 -31.58
N TYR A 619 -18.72 -32.44 -31.35
CA TYR A 619 -17.82 -33.42 -31.96
C TYR A 619 -18.06 -34.84 -31.43
N SER A 620 -18.28 -35.00 -30.12
CA SER A 620 -18.46 -36.32 -29.49
C SER A 620 -19.85 -36.92 -29.71
N ASN A 621 -20.88 -36.08 -29.83
CA ASN A 621 -22.28 -36.53 -29.95
C ASN A 621 -22.89 -36.22 -31.33
N GLY A 622 -22.13 -35.67 -32.28
CA GLY A 622 -22.65 -35.17 -33.56
C GLY A 622 -23.48 -36.20 -34.34
N GLN A 623 -23.00 -37.43 -34.47
CA GLN A 623 -23.75 -38.50 -35.15
C GLN A 623 -25.06 -38.86 -34.41
N ARG A 624 -25.05 -38.87 -33.08
CA ARG A 624 -26.26 -39.12 -32.30
C ARG A 624 -27.26 -37.98 -32.45
N ILE A 625 -26.79 -36.73 -32.34
CA ILE A 625 -27.61 -35.52 -32.50
C ILE A 625 -28.23 -35.52 -33.90
N TYR A 626 -27.44 -35.85 -34.92
CA TYR A 626 -27.88 -35.99 -36.30
C TYR A 626 -29.02 -37.01 -36.45
N VAL A 627 -28.84 -38.25 -35.95
CA VAL A 627 -29.88 -39.29 -36.04
C VAL A 627 -31.14 -38.90 -35.25
N SER A 628 -30.98 -38.29 -34.07
CA SER A 628 -32.11 -37.87 -33.26
C SER A 628 -32.91 -36.71 -33.89
N ASN A 629 -32.23 -35.76 -34.55
CA ASN A 629 -32.91 -34.70 -35.31
C ASN A 629 -33.69 -35.27 -36.51
N LEU A 630 -33.12 -36.23 -37.24
CA LEU A 630 -33.78 -36.88 -38.38
C LEU A 630 -35.03 -37.68 -37.96
N LEU A 631 -35.01 -38.27 -36.76
CA LEU A 631 -36.15 -38.98 -36.17
C LEU A 631 -37.20 -38.07 -35.54
N GLY A 632 -37.04 -36.74 -35.62
CA GLY A 632 -38.04 -35.77 -35.15
C GLY A 632 -38.08 -35.58 -33.63
N TYR A 633 -37.04 -35.96 -32.89
CA TYR A 633 -36.97 -35.68 -31.45
C TYR A 633 -36.89 -34.16 -31.20
N LYS A 634 -37.52 -33.70 -30.10
CA LYS A 634 -37.48 -32.29 -29.71
C LYS A 634 -36.08 -31.90 -29.22
N PHE A 635 -35.68 -30.65 -29.48
CA PHE A 635 -34.38 -30.09 -29.08
C PHE A 635 -34.00 -30.37 -27.61
N VAL A 636 -34.95 -30.18 -26.69
CA VAL A 636 -34.74 -30.41 -25.25
C VAL A 636 -34.40 -31.87 -24.96
N ASP A 637 -35.03 -32.83 -25.64
CA ASP A 637 -34.79 -34.26 -25.43
C ASP A 637 -33.41 -34.69 -25.95
N ILE A 638 -32.97 -34.10 -27.07
CA ILE A 638 -31.67 -34.36 -27.67
C ILE A 638 -30.54 -33.84 -26.76
N HIS A 639 -30.69 -32.63 -26.23
CA HIS A 639 -29.65 -31.94 -25.46
C HIS A 639 -29.81 -32.05 -23.93
N ARG A 640 -30.83 -32.75 -23.41
CA ARG A 640 -31.18 -32.85 -21.97
C ARG A 640 -29.97 -33.08 -21.06
N LYS A 641 -29.12 -34.05 -21.39
CA LYS A 641 -27.93 -34.39 -20.57
C LYS A 641 -26.91 -33.26 -20.50
N GLN A 642 -26.73 -32.50 -21.59
CA GLN A 642 -25.80 -31.37 -21.62
C GLN A 642 -26.40 -30.17 -20.88
N ILE A 643 -27.70 -29.91 -21.03
CA ILE A 643 -28.40 -28.85 -20.29
C ILE A 643 -28.30 -29.09 -18.78
N ILE A 644 -28.57 -30.31 -18.31
CA ILE A 644 -28.46 -30.66 -16.87
C ILE A 644 -27.02 -30.48 -16.36
N LYS A 645 -26.01 -30.92 -17.14
CA LYS A 645 -24.58 -30.73 -16.81
C LYS A 645 -24.25 -29.23 -16.68
N ASN A 646 -24.76 -28.40 -17.58
CA ASN A 646 -24.51 -26.97 -17.54
C ASN A 646 -25.14 -26.34 -16.29
N VAL A 647 -26.41 -26.65 -16.02
CA VAL A 647 -27.13 -26.17 -14.84
C VAL A 647 -26.44 -26.59 -13.53
N SER A 648 -25.99 -27.84 -13.42
CA SER A 648 -25.30 -28.30 -12.21
C SER A 648 -23.98 -27.57 -11.96
N SER A 649 -23.23 -27.23 -13.03
CA SER A 649 -21.99 -26.44 -12.88
C SER A 649 -22.25 -25.03 -12.34
N TYR A 650 -23.35 -24.39 -12.79
CA TYR A 650 -23.75 -23.07 -12.33
C TYR A 650 -24.25 -23.09 -10.89
N LEU A 651 -25.07 -24.07 -10.51
CA LEU A 651 -25.56 -24.24 -9.14
C LEU A 651 -24.41 -24.47 -8.14
N ILE A 652 -23.43 -25.32 -8.49
CA ILE A 652 -22.23 -25.50 -7.68
C ILE A 652 -21.45 -24.18 -7.58
N GLY A 653 -21.37 -23.43 -8.67
CA GLY A 653 -20.76 -22.10 -8.71
C GLY A 653 -21.36 -21.14 -7.69
N ILE A 654 -22.69 -21.03 -7.68
CA ILE A 654 -23.44 -20.20 -6.73
C ILE A 654 -23.18 -20.64 -5.30
N LEU A 655 -23.33 -21.95 -5.00
CA LEU A 655 -23.19 -22.49 -3.64
C LEU A 655 -21.80 -22.24 -3.05
N VAL A 656 -20.73 -22.47 -3.83
CA VAL A 656 -19.36 -22.26 -3.37
C VAL A 656 -19.06 -20.78 -3.16
N THR A 657 -19.55 -19.91 -4.05
CA THR A 657 -19.35 -18.46 -3.94
C THR A 657 -20.07 -17.91 -2.70
N ILE A 658 -21.32 -18.31 -2.46
CA ILE A 658 -22.08 -17.95 -1.25
C ILE A 658 -21.37 -18.47 0.01
N TRP A 659 -20.89 -19.71 0.01
CA TRP A 659 -20.16 -20.27 1.15
C TRP A 659 -18.92 -19.43 1.50
N PHE A 660 -18.18 -18.95 0.49
CA PHE A 660 -17.02 -18.09 0.69
C PHE A 660 -17.41 -16.74 1.31
N ILE A 661 -18.51 -16.14 0.84
CA ILE A 661 -19.03 -14.87 1.36
C ILE A 661 -19.50 -15.02 2.80
N VAL A 662 -20.30 -16.05 3.12
CA VAL A 662 -20.77 -16.34 4.48
C VAL A 662 -19.61 -16.55 5.45
N LYS A 663 -18.54 -17.21 4.99
CA LYS A 663 -17.33 -17.36 5.79
C LYS A 663 -16.62 -16.02 5.99
N SER A 664 -16.54 -15.16 4.98
CA SER A 664 -15.98 -13.81 5.09
C SER A 664 -16.78 -12.90 6.04
N LEU A 665 -18.11 -13.02 6.03
CA LEU A 665 -19.03 -12.38 6.99
C LEU A 665 -18.75 -12.80 8.43
N SER A 666 -18.32 -14.05 8.65
CA SER A 666 -18.03 -14.55 10.00
C SER A 666 -16.72 -14.00 10.59
N TYR A 667 -15.84 -13.43 9.75
CA TYR A 667 -14.52 -12.92 10.14
C TYR A 667 -14.36 -11.41 10.05
N SER A 668 -15.30 -10.69 9.42
CA SER A 668 -15.20 -9.23 9.22
C SER A 668 -16.52 -8.53 9.53
N SER A 669 -16.47 -7.45 10.31
CA SER A 669 -17.65 -6.60 10.64
C SER A 669 -18.17 -5.78 9.46
N VAL A 670 -17.45 -5.77 8.34
CA VAL A 670 -17.68 -4.89 7.18
C VAL A 670 -18.85 -5.36 6.29
N TRP A 671 -19.28 -6.62 6.41
CA TRP A 671 -20.31 -7.18 5.51
C TRP A 671 -21.67 -7.27 6.20
N SER A 672 -22.71 -6.70 5.57
CA SER A 672 -24.09 -6.73 6.07
C SER A 672 -24.93 -7.85 5.43
N LEU A 673 -26.07 -8.18 6.04
CA LEU A 673 -27.08 -9.06 5.44
C LEU A 673 -27.57 -8.53 4.08
N TYR A 674 -27.59 -7.22 3.90
CA TYR A 674 -27.96 -6.57 2.63
C TYR A 674 -26.94 -6.93 1.52
N ASN A 675 -25.65 -6.86 1.82
CA ASN A 675 -24.58 -7.22 0.87
C ASN A 675 -24.67 -8.70 0.45
N LEU A 676 -25.12 -9.59 1.35
CA LEU A 676 -25.33 -10.99 1.04
C LEU A 676 -26.51 -11.19 0.06
N VAL A 677 -27.62 -10.47 0.25
CA VAL A 677 -28.76 -10.50 -0.68
C VAL A 677 -28.35 -9.98 -2.05
N GLU A 678 -27.64 -8.86 -2.11
CA GLU A 678 -27.13 -8.28 -3.36
C GLU A 678 -26.21 -9.27 -4.10
N ALA A 679 -25.30 -9.92 -3.38
CA ALA A 679 -24.41 -10.93 -3.96
C ALA A 679 -25.18 -12.13 -4.55
N ILE A 680 -26.23 -12.60 -3.88
CA ILE A 680 -27.07 -13.69 -4.38
C ILE A 680 -27.77 -13.27 -5.68
N VAL A 681 -28.34 -12.06 -5.73
CA VAL A 681 -29.02 -11.53 -6.92
C VAL A 681 -28.03 -11.42 -8.09
N ILE A 682 -26.84 -10.84 -7.87
CA ILE A 682 -25.80 -10.73 -8.90
C ILE A 682 -25.39 -12.11 -9.42
N CYS A 683 -25.19 -13.09 -8.54
CA CYS A 683 -24.85 -14.46 -8.92
C CYS A 683 -25.95 -15.12 -9.77
N ILE A 684 -27.22 -15.00 -9.37
CA ILE A 684 -28.35 -15.55 -10.10
C ILE A 684 -28.45 -14.92 -11.50
N CYS A 685 -28.33 -13.60 -11.60
CA CYS A 685 -28.32 -12.88 -12.89
C CYS A 685 -27.15 -13.32 -13.79
N CYS A 686 -25.95 -13.47 -13.24
CA CYS A 686 -24.79 -13.96 -13.99
C CYS A 686 -24.98 -15.40 -14.49
N CYS A 687 -25.58 -16.28 -13.68
CA CYS A 687 -25.88 -17.66 -14.09
C CYS A 687 -26.96 -17.71 -15.17
N LEU A 688 -28.04 -16.93 -15.02
CA LEU A 688 -29.13 -16.87 -15.98
C LEU A 688 -28.64 -16.38 -17.34
N THR A 689 -27.84 -15.32 -17.37
CA THR A 689 -27.26 -14.79 -18.62
C THR A 689 -26.34 -15.80 -19.29
N CYS A 690 -25.46 -16.47 -18.54
CA CYS A 690 -24.60 -17.52 -19.10
C CYS A 690 -25.42 -18.71 -19.65
N PHE A 691 -26.46 -19.13 -18.93
CA PHE A 691 -27.34 -20.20 -19.36
C PHE A 691 -28.10 -19.87 -20.64
N LEU A 692 -28.67 -18.66 -20.73
CA LEU A 692 -29.37 -18.18 -21.94
C LEU A 692 -28.43 -18.09 -23.15
N LEU A 693 -27.21 -17.57 -22.96
CA LEU A 693 -26.21 -17.51 -24.03
C LEU A 693 -25.79 -18.90 -24.53
N GLU A 694 -25.60 -19.86 -23.63
CA GLU A 694 -25.24 -21.23 -24.02
C GLU A 694 -26.37 -21.95 -24.73
N THR A 695 -27.60 -21.83 -24.23
CA THR A 695 -28.78 -22.46 -24.84
C THR A 695 -29.07 -21.88 -26.22
N PHE A 696 -28.96 -20.56 -26.40
CA PHE A 696 -29.02 -19.92 -27.70
C PHE A 696 -27.92 -20.42 -28.65
N LYS A 697 -26.69 -20.56 -28.15
CA LYS A 697 -25.56 -21.05 -28.95
C LYS A 697 -25.70 -22.53 -29.32
N LEU A 698 -26.23 -23.37 -28.41
CA LEU A 698 -26.61 -24.77 -28.69
C LEU A 698 -27.63 -24.82 -29.83
N TYR A 699 -28.68 -24.01 -29.74
CA TYR A 699 -29.72 -23.94 -30.76
C TYR A 699 -29.19 -23.54 -32.15
N ASN A 700 -28.38 -22.46 -32.23
CA ASN A 700 -27.81 -22.02 -33.52
C ASN A 700 -26.81 -23.03 -34.11
N SER A 701 -26.01 -23.68 -33.26
CA SER A 701 -25.03 -24.67 -33.72
C SER A 701 -25.70 -25.94 -34.24
N ASP A 702 -26.82 -26.35 -33.62
CA ASP A 702 -27.65 -27.45 -34.08
C ASP A 702 -28.32 -27.13 -35.43
N ALA A 703 -28.88 -25.92 -35.57
CA ALA A 703 -29.43 -25.44 -36.85
C ALA A 703 -28.41 -25.42 -37.99
N CYS A 704 -27.14 -25.12 -37.70
CA CYS A 704 -26.06 -25.12 -38.69
C CYS A 704 -25.67 -26.53 -39.16
N ILE A 705 -25.77 -27.53 -38.29
CA ILE A 705 -25.62 -28.95 -38.64
C ILE A 705 -26.79 -29.40 -39.54
N VAL A 706 -28.01 -28.92 -39.26
CA VAL A 706 -29.21 -29.15 -40.09
C VAL A 706 -29.14 -28.44 -41.44
N HIS A 707 -28.45 -27.29 -41.54
CA HIS A 707 -28.30 -26.57 -42.82
C HIS A 707 -27.30 -27.26 -43.77
N LYS A 708 -26.19 -27.81 -43.26
CA LYS A 708 -25.25 -28.63 -44.04
C LYS A 708 -25.91 -29.86 -44.69
N LEU A 709 -27.01 -30.32 -44.09
CA LEU A 709 -27.87 -31.40 -44.57
C LEU A 709 -28.75 -30.99 -45.77
N LYS A 710 -29.25 -29.75 -45.81
CA LYS A 710 -30.06 -29.24 -46.95
C LYS A 710 -29.22 -28.99 -48.19
N GLU A 711 -27.93 -28.71 -48.02
CA GLU A 711 -27.00 -28.40 -49.13
C GLU A 711 -26.28 -29.63 -49.69
N GLY A 712 -26.48 -30.82 -49.13
CA GLY A 712 -25.92 -32.08 -49.66
C GLY A 712 -24.39 -32.09 -49.69
N CYS A 713 -23.74 -32.27 -48.55
CA CYS A 713 -22.31 -32.60 -48.44
C CYS A 713 -22.07 -33.73 -47.45
#